data_AF-A0A935CZP9-F1
#
_entry.id   AF-A0A935CZP9-F1
#
_cell.length_a   1.000
_cell.length_b   1.000
_cell.length_c   1.000
_cell.angle_alpha   90.00
_cell.angle_beta   90.00
_cell.angle_gamma   90.00
#
_symmetry.space_group_name_H-M   'P 1'
#
loop_
_entity.id
_entity.type
_entity.pdbx_description
1 polymer ?
#
loop_
_entity_poly.entity_id
_entity_poly.type
_entity_poly.pdbx_seq_one_letter_code
_entity_poly.pdbx_strand_id
1 'polypeptide(L)'
;MRSNKFLSLGWRNLPLILALFCFQMIASSVKAQTIYPVSVSSQMIIGGSVYIGDFANPMATANKLNYTLKLEDPVETERTVYFRVTIAQNGTIIASNPIGFRGNQITLERNVPYFINGEDLAQNLSINNLIGLSGPFAYGVLNEGITDICLEVIDAVREEPISARVCATGYLARLQAPILILPIEGQNLFEGQLNNLVFTWQMTDPLAHLPFANIDYLFELREKSPLLDPQDQFENHTLIYSANLDQFSVFYNELASQLDPSTTYIWRVTARFFDQQGNPAPNYFVNNGISRIGVFQVLPDLTITSGESGVSCFCPNGECDIIFPSNTPAQRNLMVGDSVRYGSFYMKISELDGSGSSGVGSVKIPFLNSNVSVAFDNININDQFEVTQGNVSAIASQLVSAIGIDADDLPDLSALPIGSTWLSDMNQHVQAIQESMSLPLSLGNKLALLGFSMPFDVFVTDLDFNAYGAATVNLLMSIPGTNGQIINFGATGVKIGRNGFDMAGLKLYLLSDITIPGLSSLPLVIRKAVQNDPSLGSYITFGCNGFEQFNLQCSYIFPTTQLQRTDNTALPVVADITLKSSSWGQFIGYGSIDNFSVTGAPGWNFSAQNIILDLDQLTNPKEVKFPANYLPNNGAAWKGFYIDQIAVELPEDISMAAGNSTTFSANNIIIDNQGMTCRAEGVNILDISTGNVGGWAYSIDSISVNIFKNSFVNAHVAGKMGIGVLDAEIEYQGLIFKDNNNNYSFNLSPVGSFAIPYLMLTASIDQGSYLAIEKQPVTNKYKPYADLNISVELNVNEDDFRNAGLGSVVDELKGIMNIDEFDFGVTGIKFNHFKINHPDLPIGKHFSLESTDGGAIIIPGLPDINLSDLKLLEQERDFNGFNLPALGIDIQMQLGFASIGVGVWAKKDSAKTDGYKFGKFELKLPDFSGMSFKCNCETPTNNPGDAPKPNFCVAPILTGGTSTSIQLNDRVKVGHFVMRVEELNGNQGKGKMEVPFLNLLLDVEFNNIQVHKMANGEKRLISGVVLTSPNASLGGFNVEVSETEGPMDLSALSVTSEFMDQMDNLSSEEGGFFSMPFSISEKMDEMFGVALPEGFDFILLGMKFEAGRARLSSMLTLKLPGDNYMKFGLSGMNIRPDGFNLDGIQIYLAEDFTIQN
;
A
#
# COMPACT_ATOMS: atom_id res chain seq x y z
N MET A 1 -29.38 -65.40 -38.52
CA MET A 1 -29.24 -64.92 -39.91
C MET A 1 -28.04 -65.61 -40.56
N ARG A 2 -28.26 -66.24 -41.73
CA ARG A 2 -27.32 -66.56 -42.85
C ARG A 2 -25.93 -67.09 -42.46
N SER A 3 -25.66 -68.39 -42.57
CA SER A 3 -25.43 -69.20 -43.81
C SER A 3 -24.44 -68.59 -44.79
N ASN A 4 -23.46 -69.42 -45.21
CA ASN A 4 -22.82 -69.54 -46.55
C ASN A 4 -21.37 -70.01 -46.38
N LYS A 5 -20.80 -70.94 -47.14
CA LYS A 5 -21.19 -71.62 -48.38
C LYS A 5 -20.24 -72.81 -48.54
N PHE A 6 -20.77 -74.01 -48.71
CA PHE A 6 -20.17 -75.02 -49.57
C PHE A 6 -20.71 -74.77 -50.98
N LEU A 7 -19.85 -74.70 -52.01
CA LEU A 7 -20.07 -75.32 -53.33
C LEU A 7 -18.98 -74.96 -54.36
N SER A 8 -18.73 -75.96 -55.21
CA SER A 8 -17.95 -75.97 -56.47
C SER A 8 -16.46 -76.28 -56.31
N LEU A 9 -15.80 -77.18 -57.05
CA LEU A 9 -16.07 -77.74 -58.38
C LEU A 9 -15.18 -78.99 -58.64
N GLY A 10 -15.60 -79.88 -59.56
CA GLY A 10 -14.74 -80.67 -60.48
C GLY A 10 -14.16 -82.02 -59.97
N TRP A 11 -14.80 -83.18 -60.18
CA TRP A 11 -14.87 -83.97 -61.44
C TRP A 11 -13.52 -84.45 -61.96
N ARG A 12 -12.91 -85.44 -61.29
CA ARG A 12 -11.80 -86.21 -61.87
C ARG A 12 -11.74 -87.71 -61.53
N ASN A 13 -12.58 -88.22 -60.63
CA ASN A 13 -12.45 -89.60 -60.11
C ASN A 13 -13.70 -90.49 -60.25
N LEU A 14 -14.60 -90.19 -61.19
CA LEU A 14 -15.86 -90.93 -61.36
C LEU A 14 -15.71 -92.45 -61.64
N PRO A 15 -14.69 -92.96 -62.36
CA PRO A 15 -14.52 -94.40 -62.54
C PRO A 15 -13.84 -95.11 -61.36
N LEU A 16 -13.10 -94.39 -60.50
CA LEU A 16 -12.47 -94.97 -59.30
C LEU A 16 -13.46 -95.06 -58.13
N ILE A 17 -14.43 -94.14 -58.06
CA ILE A 17 -15.48 -94.13 -57.04
C ILE A 17 -16.51 -95.24 -57.29
N LEU A 18 -16.85 -95.56 -58.55
CA LEU A 18 -17.72 -96.71 -58.85
C LEU A 18 -17.05 -98.07 -58.56
N ALA A 19 -15.73 -98.17 -58.74
CA ALA A 19 -14.98 -99.39 -58.40
C ALA A 19 -14.83 -99.57 -56.88
N LEU A 20 -14.66 -98.49 -56.10
CA LEU A 20 -14.68 -98.56 -54.63
C LEU A 20 -16.09 -98.84 -54.07
N PHE A 21 -17.15 -98.32 -54.72
CA PHE A 21 -18.54 -98.60 -54.31
C PHE A 21 -18.94 -100.07 -54.56
N CYS A 22 -18.49 -100.67 -55.67
CA CYS A 22 -18.72 -102.10 -55.94
C CYS A 22 -17.88 -103.03 -55.04
N PHE A 23 -16.70 -102.61 -54.57
CA PHE A 23 -15.87 -103.42 -53.68
C PHE A 23 -16.29 -103.31 -52.20
N GLN A 24 -16.92 -102.20 -51.78
CA GLN A 24 -17.55 -102.08 -50.45
C GLN A 24 -18.93 -102.74 -50.34
N MET A 25 -19.62 -102.99 -51.47
CA MET A 25 -20.91 -103.71 -51.48
C MET A 25 -20.78 -105.24 -51.34
N ILE A 26 -19.57 -105.79 -51.31
CA ILE A 26 -19.32 -107.24 -51.16
C ILE A 26 -18.69 -107.59 -49.79
N ALA A 27 -18.51 -106.60 -48.90
CA ALA A 27 -17.95 -106.78 -47.56
C ALA A 27 -18.89 -106.36 -46.41
N SER A 28 -20.21 -106.41 -46.62
CA SER A 28 -21.17 -106.39 -45.52
C SER A 28 -21.30 -107.81 -44.97
N SER A 29 -20.55 -108.10 -43.90
CA SER A 29 -20.93 -109.16 -42.97
C SER A 29 -22.37 -108.88 -42.53
N VAL A 30 -23.28 -109.75 -42.96
CA VAL A 30 -24.65 -109.81 -42.45
C VAL A 30 -24.53 -110.08 -40.95
N LYS A 31 -24.57 -109.03 -40.13
CA LYS A 31 -24.97 -109.18 -38.73
C LYS A 31 -26.40 -109.68 -38.80
N ALA A 32 -26.63 -110.94 -38.46
CA ALA A 32 -27.97 -111.44 -38.20
C ALA A 32 -28.65 -110.43 -37.28
N GLN A 33 -29.76 -109.86 -37.72
CA GLN A 33 -30.58 -108.97 -36.90
C GLN A 33 -31.12 -109.87 -35.78
N THR A 34 -30.53 -109.82 -34.59
CA THR A 34 -31.02 -110.57 -33.43
C THR A 34 -32.40 -110.04 -33.11
N ILE A 35 -33.44 -110.75 -33.55
CA ILE A 35 -34.83 -110.42 -33.24
C ILE A 35 -35.06 -110.91 -31.81
N TYR A 36 -35.14 -109.94 -30.90
CA TYR A 36 -35.47 -110.20 -29.51
C TYR A 36 -36.98 -110.43 -29.36
N PRO A 37 -37.42 -111.42 -28.57
CA PRO A 37 -38.85 -111.70 -28.37
C PRO A 37 -39.57 -110.65 -27.52
N VAL A 38 -38.87 -109.72 -26.87
CA VAL A 38 -39.47 -108.57 -26.15
C VAL A 38 -39.02 -107.26 -26.77
N SER A 39 -40.00 -106.44 -27.19
CA SER A 39 -39.77 -105.05 -27.59
C SER A 39 -39.91 -104.11 -26.40
N VAL A 40 -39.05 -103.09 -26.32
CA VAL A 40 -39.02 -102.09 -25.25
C VAL A 40 -39.00 -100.69 -25.87
N SER A 41 -39.85 -99.80 -25.36
CA SER A 41 -39.74 -98.36 -25.61
C SER A 41 -39.54 -97.61 -24.30
N SER A 42 -38.78 -96.53 -24.32
CA SER A 42 -38.42 -95.74 -23.13
C SER A 42 -38.86 -94.29 -23.28
N GLN A 43 -39.15 -93.65 -22.15
CA GLN A 43 -39.34 -92.21 -22.06
C GLN A 43 -38.76 -91.69 -20.74
N MET A 44 -38.00 -90.61 -20.80
CA MET A 44 -37.59 -89.84 -19.62
C MET A 44 -38.21 -88.44 -19.68
N ILE A 45 -38.86 -88.00 -18.60
CA ILE A 45 -39.34 -86.62 -18.47
C ILE A 45 -38.21 -85.79 -17.86
N ILE A 46 -37.78 -84.74 -18.57
CA ILE A 46 -36.64 -83.90 -18.20
C ILE A 46 -37.01 -83.04 -16.98
N GLY A 47 -36.23 -83.16 -15.89
CA GLY A 47 -36.37 -82.36 -14.69
C GLY A 47 -35.48 -82.79 -13.52
N GLY A 48 -34.29 -82.17 -13.42
CA GLY A 48 -33.82 -81.50 -12.20
C GLY A 48 -33.22 -82.28 -11.03
N SER A 49 -32.92 -83.58 -11.12
CA SER A 49 -32.15 -84.24 -10.06
C SER A 49 -30.99 -85.05 -10.61
N VAL A 50 -29.84 -84.87 -9.96
CA VAL A 50 -28.63 -85.66 -10.17
C VAL A 50 -28.59 -86.90 -9.26
N TYR A 51 -29.49 -87.04 -8.29
CA TYR A 51 -29.49 -88.20 -7.38
C TYR A 51 -30.26 -89.37 -7.99
N ILE A 52 -29.59 -90.53 -8.12
CA ILE A 52 -30.17 -91.75 -8.72
C ILE A 52 -31.43 -92.19 -7.96
N GLY A 53 -31.43 -92.07 -6.63
CA GLY A 53 -32.54 -92.48 -5.78
C GLY A 53 -33.84 -91.71 -6.06
N ASP A 54 -33.76 -90.50 -6.63
CA ASP A 54 -34.95 -89.73 -6.97
C ASP A 54 -35.74 -90.41 -8.09
N PHE A 55 -35.10 -91.10 -9.04
CA PHE A 55 -35.77 -91.83 -10.13
C PHE A 55 -36.54 -93.07 -9.66
N ALA A 56 -36.26 -93.56 -8.44
CA ALA A 56 -36.94 -94.68 -7.82
C ALA A 56 -38.10 -94.25 -6.90
N ASN A 57 -38.20 -92.96 -6.58
CA ASN A 57 -39.13 -92.43 -5.61
C ASN A 57 -40.40 -91.89 -6.31
N PRO A 58 -41.57 -92.55 -6.13
CA PRO A 58 -42.81 -92.14 -6.80
C PRO A 58 -43.30 -90.74 -6.38
N MET A 59 -42.88 -90.25 -5.21
CA MET A 59 -43.25 -88.93 -4.71
C MET A 59 -42.30 -87.81 -5.17
N ALA A 60 -41.03 -88.12 -5.46
CA ALA A 60 -40.07 -87.17 -6.03
C ALA A 60 -40.18 -87.08 -7.57
N THR A 61 -40.56 -88.19 -8.22
CA THR A 61 -40.48 -88.33 -9.68
C THR A 61 -41.60 -89.16 -10.31
N ALA A 62 -42.87 -88.93 -9.93
CA ALA A 62 -44.02 -89.60 -10.56
C ALA A 62 -43.91 -89.58 -12.10
N ASN A 63 -43.62 -90.75 -12.69
CA ASN A 63 -43.46 -90.99 -14.13
C ASN A 63 -42.28 -90.29 -14.83
N LYS A 64 -41.18 -89.91 -14.15
CA LYS A 64 -40.00 -89.34 -14.85
C LYS A 64 -39.19 -90.37 -15.63
N LEU A 65 -39.31 -91.66 -15.30
CA LEU A 65 -38.69 -92.76 -16.02
C LEU A 65 -39.76 -93.81 -16.31
N ASN A 66 -40.09 -94.03 -17.59
CA ASN A 66 -41.10 -94.99 -18.01
C ASN A 66 -40.56 -95.90 -19.10
N TYR A 67 -40.91 -97.17 -19.02
CA TYR A 67 -40.69 -98.14 -20.09
C TYR A 67 -41.99 -98.87 -20.41
N THR A 68 -42.21 -99.12 -21.69
CA THR A 68 -43.29 -99.97 -22.18
C THR A 68 -42.68 -101.21 -22.79
N LEU A 69 -43.09 -102.37 -22.27
CA LEU A 69 -42.61 -103.68 -22.64
C LEU A 69 -43.72 -104.42 -23.41
N LYS A 70 -43.36 -105.20 -24.43
CA LYS A 70 -44.33 -106.04 -25.13
C LYS A 70 -43.67 -107.34 -25.58
N LEU A 71 -44.25 -108.48 -25.19
CA LEU A 71 -43.82 -109.81 -25.62
C LEU A 71 -44.36 -110.10 -27.03
N GLU A 72 -43.45 -110.23 -27.99
CA GLU A 72 -43.73 -110.49 -29.42
C GLU A 72 -43.13 -111.85 -29.86
N ASP A 73 -43.07 -112.82 -28.93
CA ASP A 73 -42.61 -114.18 -29.18
C ASP A 73 -43.67 -114.97 -30.00
N PRO A 74 -43.31 -115.63 -31.11
CA PRO A 74 -44.26 -116.43 -31.89
C PRO A 74 -44.64 -117.76 -31.21
N VAL A 75 -43.86 -118.25 -30.23
CA VAL A 75 -44.02 -119.57 -29.57
C VAL A 75 -44.55 -119.46 -28.14
N GLU A 76 -43.97 -118.62 -27.29
CA GLU A 76 -44.40 -118.48 -25.88
C GLU A 76 -45.59 -117.51 -25.73
N THR A 77 -46.61 -117.87 -24.93
CA THR A 77 -47.78 -117.01 -24.69
C THR A 77 -47.60 -116.10 -23.47
N GLU A 78 -46.75 -116.50 -22.53
CA GLU A 78 -46.34 -115.74 -21.36
C GLU A 78 -44.85 -115.95 -21.07
N ARG A 79 -44.17 -114.95 -20.50
CA ARG A 79 -42.79 -115.09 -20.00
C ARG A 79 -42.60 -114.32 -18.71
N THR A 80 -42.04 -114.97 -17.68
CA THR A 80 -41.58 -114.29 -16.47
C THR A 80 -40.20 -113.72 -16.68
N VAL A 81 -40.04 -112.42 -16.41
CA VAL A 81 -38.83 -111.65 -16.70
C VAL A 81 -38.40 -110.82 -15.49
N TYR A 82 -37.12 -110.44 -15.47
CA TYR A 82 -36.58 -109.43 -14.57
C TYR A 82 -35.71 -108.45 -15.35
N PHE A 83 -35.32 -107.35 -14.70
CA PHE A 83 -34.64 -106.25 -15.37
C PHE A 83 -33.16 -106.15 -15.02
N ARG A 84 -32.37 -105.75 -16.00
CA ARG A 84 -31.01 -105.25 -15.81
C ARG A 84 -30.96 -103.80 -16.26
N VAL A 85 -30.55 -102.93 -15.34
CA VAL A 85 -30.36 -101.51 -15.58
C VAL A 85 -28.86 -101.21 -15.76
N THR A 86 -28.55 -100.38 -16.74
CA THR A 86 -27.22 -99.80 -16.98
C THR A 86 -27.35 -98.29 -17.09
N ILE A 87 -26.58 -97.54 -16.32
CA ILE A 87 -26.54 -96.07 -16.34
C ILE A 87 -25.27 -95.63 -17.07
N ALA A 88 -25.43 -94.81 -18.10
CA ALA A 88 -24.34 -94.15 -18.80
C ALA A 88 -24.47 -92.63 -18.72
N GLN A 89 -23.34 -91.94 -18.59
CA GLN A 89 -23.29 -90.48 -18.57
C GLN A 89 -22.32 -89.99 -19.64
N ASN A 90 -22.79 -89.08 -20.49
CA ASN A 90 -22.08 -88.58 -21.67
C ASN A 90 -21.50 -89.72 -22.53
N GLY A 91 -22.25 -90.81 -22.69
CA GLY A 91 -21.87 -91.99 -23.49
C GLY A 91 -20.96 -93.01 -22.80
N THR A 92 -20.55 -92.78 -21.55
CA THR A 92 -19.72 -93.71 -20.77
C THR A 92 -20.56 -94.42 -19.72
N ILE A 93 -20.52 -95.76 -19.64
CA ILE A 93 -21.21 -96.53 -18.60
C ILE A 93 -20.56 -96.24 -17.24
N ILE A 94 -21.35 -95.72 -16.30
CA ILE A 94 -20.90 -95.36 -14.94
C ILE A 94 -21.44 -96.31 -13.88
N ALA A 95 -22.54 -97.01 -14.15
CA ALA A 95 -23.11 -97.99 -13.24
C ALA A 95 -23.91 -99.05 -13.98
N SER A 96 -24.01 -100.26 -13.43
CA SER A 96 -24.89 -101.31 -13.94
C SER A 96 -25.28 -102.24 -12.80
N ASN A 97 -26.42 -102.92 -12.90
CA ASN A 97 -26.69 -104.03 -11.99
C ASN A 97 -25.67 -105.17 -12.22
N PRO A 98 -25.21 -105.85 -11.17
CA PRO A 98 -24.27 -106.96 -11.31
C PRO A 98 -24.94 -108.15 -12.00
N ILE A 99 -24.13 -108.98 -12.65
CA ILE A 99 -24.60 -110.20 -13.32
C ILE A 99 -25.24 -111.12 -12.27
N GLY A 100 -26.45 -111.63 -12.54
CA GLY A 100 -27.22 -112.47 -11.63
C GLY A 100 -28.10 -111.73 -10.62
N PHE A 101 -28.06 -110.39 -10.57
CA PHE A 101 -29.02 -109.61 -9.79
C PHE A 101 -30.44 -109.78 -10.35
N ARG A 102 -31.35 -110.28 -9.50
CA ARG A 102 -32.77 -110.45 -9.81
C ARG A 102 -33.57 -109.43 -8.99
N GLY A 103 -33.96 -108.33 -9.65
CA GLY A 103 -34.90 -107.36 -9.08
C GLY A 103 -36.34 -107.87 -9.14
N ASN A 104 -37.30 -106.95 -9.23
CA ASN A 104 -38.71 -107.27 -9.37
C ASN A 104 -38.97 -108.14 -10.62
N GLN A 105 -39.69 -109.24 -10.42
CA GLN A 105 -40.11 -110.14 -11.50
C GLN A 105 -41.54 -109.82 -11.92
N ILE A 106 -41.77 -109.78 -13.22
CA ILE A 106 -43.11 -109.61 -13.80
C ILE A 106 -43.35 -110.67 -14.87
N THR A 107 -44.61 -111.00 -15.11
CA THR A 107 -45.01 -111.89 -16.21
C THR A 107 -45.56 -111.06 -17.35
N LEU A 108 -44.92 -111.15 -18.52
CA LEU A 108 -45.38 -110.51 -19.75
C LEU A 108 -46.30 -111.46 -20.49
N GLU A 109 -47.47 -110.98 -20.91
CA GLU A 109 -48.38 -111.72 -21.79
C GLU A 109 -48.17 -111.31 -23.25
N ARG A 110 -48.31 -112.26 -24.18
CA ARG A 110 -48.08 -112.02 -25.60
C ARG A 110 -48.99 -110.91 -26.13
N ASN A 111 -48.39 -109.95 -26.83
CA ASN A 111 -49.03 -108.80 -27.47
C ASN A 111 -49.74 -107.82 -26.52
N VAL A 112 -49.64 -107.99 -25.20
CA VAL A 112 -50.17 -107.04 -24.22
C VAL A 112 -49.03 -106.10 -23.79
N PRO A 113 -49.18 -104.77 -23.98
CA PRO A 113 -48.20 -103.82 -23.49
C PRO A 113 -48.24 -103.77 -21.95
N TYR A 114 -47.07 -103.90 -21.34
CA TYR A 114 -46.88 -103.77 -19.90
C TYR A 114 -46.07 -102.50 -19.61
N PHE A 115 -46.58 -101.64 -18.72
CA PHE A 115 -45.92 -100.40 -18.34
C PHE A 115 -45.17 -100.61 -17.03
N ILE A 116 -43.89 -100.25 -17.02
CA ILE A 116 -43.12 -100.11 -15.79
C ILE A 116 -42.60 -98.67 -15.69
N ASN A 117 -42.48 -98.19 -14.47
CA ASN A 117 -41.92 -96.88 -14.17
C ASN A 117 -40.67 -97.00 -13.28
N GLY A 118 -40.16 -95.86 -12.81
CA GLY A 118 -39.01 -95.81 -11.93
C GLY A 118 -39.21 -96.49 -10.57
N GLU A 119 -40.42 -96.48 -10.02
CA GLU A 119 -40.78 -97.17 -8.77
C GLU A 119 -40.68 -98.69 -8.93
N ASP A 120 -41.16 -99.24 -10.05
CA ASP A 120 -41.01 -100.66 -10.38
C ASP A 120 -39.54 -101.09 -10.47
N LEU A 121 -38.66 -100.14 -10.79
CA LEU A 121 -37.21 -100.30 -10.87
C LEU A 121 -36.47 -99.88 -9.59
N ALA A 122 -37.15 -99.59 -8.48
CA ALA A 122 -36.52 -99.05 -7.28
C ALA A 122 -35.39 -99.95 -6.73
N GLN A 123 -35.56 -101.28 -6.76
CA GLN A 123 -34.52 -102.22 -6.37
C GLN A 123 -33.31 -102.17 -7.33
N ASN A 124 -33.56 -102.01 -8.63
CA ASN A 124 -32.52 -101.91 -9.65
C ASN A 124 -31.75 -100.59 -9.59
N LEU A 125 -32.41 -99.50 -9.19
CA LEU A 125 -31.83 -98.16 -9.09
C LEU A 125 -31.20 -97.89 -7.71
N SER A 126 -31.34 -98.81 -6.75
CA SER A 126 -30.67 -98.72 -5.46
C SER A 126 -29.15 -98.75 -5.63
N ILE A 127 -28.45 -97.82 -4.99
CA ILE A 127 -26.98 -97.69 -5.02
C ILE A 127 -26.30 -99.01 -4.63
N ASN A 128 -26.86 -99.74 -3.67
CA ASN A 128 -26.33 -101.03 -3.19
C ASN A 128 -26.40 -102.15 -4.24
N ASN A 129 -27.28 -102.01 -5.24
CA ASN A 129 -27.50 -102.99 -6.30
C ASN A 129 -26.88 -102.55 -7.64
N LEU A 130 -26.06 -101.49 -7.64
CA LEU A 130 -25.35 -100.97 -8.79
C LEU A 130 -23.83 -101.13 -8.57
N ILE A 131 -23.16 -101.79 -9.51
CA ILE A 131 -21.70 -101.85 -9.56
C ILE A 131 -21.15 -100.77 -10.51
N GLY A 132 -20.00 -100.20 -10.18
CA GLY A 132 -19.33 -99.16 -10.98
C GLY A 132 -19.38 -97.75 -10.38
N LEU A 133 -20.30 -97.50 -9.44
CA LEU A 133 -20.36 -96.26 -8.68
C LEU A 133 -19.12 -96.16 -7.76
N SER A 134 -18.17 -95.31 -8.12
CA SER A 134 -16.94 -95.06 -7.36
C SER A 134 -16.48 -93.62 -7.54
N GLY A 135 -15.63 -93.12 -6.64
CA GLY A 135 -15.15 -91.73 -6.66
C GLY A 135 -16.30 -90.72 -6.53
N PRO A 136 -16.47 -89.75 -7.45
CA PRO A 136 -17.46 -88.67 -7.32
C PRO A 136 -18.92 -89.14 -7.27
N PHE A 137 -19.22 -90.39 -7.64
CA PHE A 137 -20.58 -90.96 -7.67
C PHE A 137 -20.91 -91.86 -6.47
N ALA A 138 -20.02 -91.96 -5.48
CA ALA A 138 -20.14 -92.91 -4.37
C ALA A 138 -21.44 -92.77 -3.56
N TYR A 139 -22.00 -91.56 -3.51
CA TYR A 139 -23.25 -91.26 -2.79
C TYR A 139 -24.49 -91.32 -3.69
N GLY A 140 -24.39 -91.85 -4.91
CA GLY A 140 -25.49 -91.89 -5.87
C GLY A 140 -25.88 -90.53 -6.46
N VAL A 141 -25.06 -89.50 -6.26
CA VAL A 141 -25.17 -88.19 -6.91
C VAL A 141 -24.35 -88.22 -8.20
N LEU A 142 -25.00 -88.01 -9.34
CA LEU A 142 -24.40 -87.98 -10.67
C LEU A 142 -23.86 -86.58 -11.02
N ASN A 143 -22.99 -86.48 -12.03
CA ASN A 143 -22.59 -85.17 -12.53
C ASN A 143 -23.71 -84.56 -13.39
N GLU A 144 -23.57 -83.28 -13.73
CA GLU A 144 -24.44 -82.63 -14.70
C GLU A 144 -24.11 -83.10 -16.12
N GLY A 145 -25.13 -83.39 -16.92
CA GLY A 145 -24.93 -83.87 -18.28
C GLY A 145 -26.04 -84.75 -18.81
N ILE A 146 -25.81 -85.25 -20.03
CA ILE A 146 -26.72 -86.20 -20.67
C ILE A 146 -26.52 -87.55 -20.00
N THR A 147 -27.59 -88.08 -19.41
CA THR A 147 -27.60 -89.37 -18.72
C THR A 147 -28.60 -90.30 -19.40
N ASP A 148 -28.12 -91.50 -19.71
CA ASP A 148 -28.87 -92.61 -20.25
C ASP A 148 -29.11 -93.63 -19.14
N ILE A 149 -30.36 -93.90 -18.81
CA ILE A 149 -30.73 -95.05 -18.00
C ILE A 149 -31.24 -96.10 -18.97
N CYS A 150 -30.54 -97.22 -19.11
CA CYS A 150 -30.83 -98.25 -20.08
C CYS A 150 -31.40 -99.50 -19.42
N LEU A 151 -32.40 -100.10 -20.05
CA LEU A 151 -33.09 -101.29 -19.60
C LEU A 151 -32.84 -102.46 -20.56
N GLU A 152 -32.51 -103.62 -20.01
CA GLU A 152 -32.55 -104.92 -20.67
C GLU A 152 -33.51 -105.86 -19.92
N VAL A 153 -34.36 -106.57 -20.65
CA VAL A 153 -35.29 -107.56 -20.12
C VAL A 153 -34.61 -108.93 -20.18
N ILE A 154 -34.49 -109.58 -19.03
CA ILE A 154 -33.83 -110.87 -18.87
C ILE A 154 -34.88 -111.94 -18.57
N ASP A 155 -34.78 -113.07 -19.26
CA ASP A 155 -35.66 -114.22 -18.99
C ASP A 155 -35.35 -114.83 -17.62
N ALA A 156 -36.37 -115.02 -16.78
CA ALA A 156 -36.18 -115.49 -15.39
C ALA A 156 -35.72 -116.96 -15.31
N VAL A 157 -35.93 -117.75 -16.37
CA VAL A 157 -35.58 -119.17 -16.44
C VAL A 157 -34.23 -119.36 -17.14
N ARG A 158 -34.03 -118.71 -18.29
CA ARG A 158 -32.81 -118.86 -19.11
C ARG A 158 -31.65 -117.94 -18.69
N GLU A 159 -31.93 -116.90 -17.91
CA GLU A 159 -30.95 -115.88 -17.49
C GLU A 159 -30.25 -115.12 -18.64
N GLU A 160 -30.87 -115.13 -19.83
CA GLU A 160 -30.36 -114.45 -21.02
C GLU A 160 -31.19 -113.20 -21.36
N PRO A 161 -30.58 -112.15 -21.94
CA PRO A 161 -31.30 -110.97 -22.39
C PRO A 161 -32.22 -111.33 -23.57
N ILE A 162 -33.50 -111.03 -23.41
CA ILE A 162 -34.56 -111.27 -24.39
C ILE A 162 -35.16 -109.96 -24.94
N SER A 163 -34.54 -108.82 -24.63
CA SER A 163 -34.75 -107.53 -25.30
C SER A 163 -33.42 -106.96 -25.78
N ALA A 164 -33.48 -106.01 -26.72
CA ALA A 164 -32.38 -105.08 -26.92
C ALA A 164 -32.22 -104.19 -25.68
N ARG A 165 -31.01 -103.65 -25.47
CA ARG A 165 -30.78 -102.57 -24.51
C ARG A 165 -31.42 -101.28 -25.02
N VAL A 166 -32.40 -100.76 -24.29
CA VAL A 166 -33.12 -99.52 -24.65
C VAL A 166 -32.92 -98.47 -23.58
N CYS A 167 -32.49 -97.28 -23.98
CA CYS A 167 -32.12 -96.20 -23.06
C CYS A 167 -33.18 -95.10 -23.01
N ALA A 168 -33.53 -94.67 -21.81
CA ALA A 168 -34.22 -93.42 -21.55
C ALA A 168 -33.16 -92.33 -21.29
N THR A 169 -33.14 -91.30 -22.14
CA THR A 169 -32.12 -90.24 -22.12
C THR A 169 -32.69 -88.94 -21.60
N GLY A 170 -31.98 -88.27 -20.69
CA GLY A 170 -32.32 -86.92 -20.22
C GLY A 170 -31.11 -86.13 -19.75
N TYR A 171 -31.26 -84.80 -19.65
CA TYR A 171 -30.22 -83.92 -19.10
C TYR A 171 -30.44 -83.74 -17.60
N LEU A 172 -29.46 -84.13 -16.80
CA LEU A 172 -29.47 -83.95 -15.34
C LEU A 172 -28.68 -82.70 -14.98
N ALA A 173 -29.22 -81.90 -14.07
CA ALA A 173 -28.61 -80.68 -13.56
C ALA A 173 -28.73 -80.66 -12.03
N ARG A 174 -27.77 -80.04 -11.34
CA ARG A 174 -27.87 -79.83 -9.89
C ARG A 174 -28.90 -78.75 -9.57
N LEU A 175 -29.46 -78.83 -8.38
CA LEU A 175 -30.36 -77.80 -7.87
C LEU A 175 -29.58 -76.50 -7.60
N GLN A 176 -30.21 -75.35 -7.80
CA GLN A 176 -29.59 -74.07 -7.48
C GLN A 176 -29.52 -73.84 -5.96
N ALA A 177 -28.56 -73.02 -5.52
CA ALA A 177 -28.47 -72.59 -4.13
C ALA A 177 -29.65 -71.66 -3.75
N PRO A 178 -29.98 -71.53 -2.45
CA PRO A 178 -31.04 -70.65 -1.97
C PRO A 178 -30.88 -69.19 -2.39
N ILE A 179 -32.00 -68.53 -2.67
CA ILE A 179 -32.06 -67.08 -2.93
C ILE A 179 -32.59 -66.38 -1.68
N LEU A 180 -31.81 -65.43 -1.16
CA LEU A 180 -32.15 -64.64 0.02
C LEU A 180 -33.22 -63.57 -0.34
N ILE A 181 -34.22 -63.38 0.52
CA ILE A 181 -35.38 -62.52 0.24
C ILE A 181 -35.50 -61.38 1.25
N LEU A 182 -35.49 -61.69 2.55
CA LEU A 182 -35.49 -60.69 3.63
C LEU A 182 -34.44 -61.06 4.69
N PRO A 183 -33.72 -60.08 5.27
CA PRO A 183 -33.64 -58.67 4.85
C PRO A 183 -33.14 -58.51 3.42
N ILE A 184 -33.63 -57.49 2.72
CA ILE A 184 -33.22 -57.20 1.34
C ILE A 184 -31.74 -56.78 1.35
N GLU A 185 -30.98 -57.17 0.33
CA GLU A 185 -29.60 -56.73 0.16
C GLU A 185 -29.50 -55.18 0.18
N GLY A 186 -28.66 -54.65 1.06
CA GLY A 186 -28.47 -53.21 1.28
C GLY A 186 -29.55 -52.55 2.16
N GLN A 187 -30.47 -53.31 2.75
CA GLN A 187 -31.53 -52.76 3.59
C GLN A 187 -30.98 -52.13 4.88
N ASN A 188 -31.52 -50.96 5.23
CA ASN A 188 -31.38 -50.37 6.56
C ASN A 188 -32.56 -50.83 7.44
N LEU A 189 -32.25 -51.43 8.59
CA LEU A 189 -33.19 -51.83 9.63
C LEU A 189 -33.01 -50.92 10.83
N PHE A 190 -34.10 -50.51 11.47
CA PHE A 190 -34.05 -49.66 12.67
C PHE A 190 -34.15 -50.49 13.96
N GLU A 191 -33.65 -49.94 15.06
CA GLU A 191 -33.55 -50.60 16.37
C GLU A 191 -34.89 -51.18 16.86
N GLY A 192 -36.00 -50.45 16.71
CA GLY A 192 -37.34 -50.89 17.07
C GLY A 192 -37.87 -52.02 16.17
N GLN A 193 -37.21 -52.30 15.05
CA GLN A 193 -37.53 -53.42 14.16
C GLN A 193 -36.76 -54.70 14.53
N LEU A 194 -35.80 -54.64 15.46
CA LEU A 194 -34.95 -55.79 15.82
C LEU A 194 -35.67 -56.86 16.62
N ASN A 195 -36.71 -56.51 17.38
CA ASN A 195 -37.39 -57.45 18.27
C ASN A 195 -38.21 -58.52 17.53
N ASN A 196 -38.45 -58.34 16.21
CA ASN A 196 -39.20 -59.27 15.35
C ASN A 196 -38.56 -59.42 13.96
N LEU A 197 -37.23 -59.50 13.88
CA LEU A 197 -36.55 -59.62 12.60
C LEU A 197 -36.75 -61.02 11.99
N VAL A 198 -37.22 -61.07 10.73
CA VAL A 198 -37.41 -62.33 10.00
C VAL A 198 -36.41 -62.45 8.85
N PHE A 199 -35.70 -63.56 8.82
CA PHE A 199 -34.89 -63.95 7.67
C PHE A 199 -35.69 -64.93 6.81
N THR A 200 -35.75 -64.70 5.50
CA THR A 200 -36.47 -65.59 4.57
C THR A 200 -35.67 -65.83 3.30
N TRP A 201 -35.74 -67.04 2.76
CA TRP A 201 -35.13 -67.42 1.49
C TRP A 201 -36.09 -68.31 0.70
N GLN A 202 -35.80 -68.54 -0.58
CA GLN A 202 -36.57 -69.47 -1.41
C GLN A 202 -35.67 -70.26 -2.35
N MET A 203 -36.15 -71.43 -2.77
CA MET A 203 -35.51 -72.25 -3.80
C MET A 203 -36.13 -71.94 -5.16
N THR A 204 -35.33 -71.99 -6.23
CA THR A 204 -35.82 -71.77 -7.60
C THR A 204 -36.48 -72.99 -8.21
N ASP A 205 -36.13 -74.19 -7.73
CA ASP A 205 -36.64 -75.45 -8.27
C ASP A 205 -37.82 -75.98 -7.42
N PRO A 206 -38.98 -76.28 -8.03
CA PRO A 206 -40.12 -76.93 -7.36
C PRO A 206 -39.77 -78.19 -6.56
N LEU A 207 -38.76 -78.97 -6.99
CA LEU A 207 -38.33 -80.19 -6.30
C LEU A 207 -37.76 -79.91 -4.91
N ALA A 208 -37.13 -78.75 -4.72
CA ALA A 208 -36.56 -78.35 -3.44
C ALA A 208 -37.62 -77.85 -2.43
N HIS A 209 -38.87 -77.67 -2.87
CA HIS A 209 -40.00 -77.28 -2.02
C HIS A 209 -40.80 -78.49 -1.51
N LEU A 210 -40.41 -79.71 -1.91
CA LEU A 210 -41.11 -80.93 -1.50
C LEU A 210 -40.64 -81.35 -0.10
N PRO A 211 -41.55 -81.61 0.87
CA PRO A 211 -41.22 -81.90 2.27
C PRO A 211 -40.47 -83.23 2.51
N PHE A 212 -40.08 -83.94 1.45
CA PHE A 212 -39.39 -85.24 1.51
C PHE A 212 -38.05 -85.25 0.77
N ALA A 213 -37.65 -84.12 0.17
CA ALA A 213 -36.26 -83.94 -0.21
C ALA A 213 -35.52 -83.74 1.12
N ASN A 214 -34.69 -84.71 1.53
CA ASN A 214 -33.88 -84.68 2.75
C ASN A 214 -32.89 -83.49 2.71
N ILE A 215 -33.40 -82.27 2.78
CA ILE A 215 -32.68 -81.03 2.60
C ILE A 215 -32.83 -80.21 3.88
N ASP A 216 -31.70 -79.84 4.45
CA ASP A 216 -31.62 -79.01 5.64
C ASP A 216 -30.91 -77.71 5.26
N TYR A 217 -31.31 -76.60 5.90
CA TYR A 217 -30.74 -75.29 5.72
C TYR A 217 -29.91 -74.90 6.94
N LEU A 218 -28.63 -74.61 6.72
CA LEU A 218 -27.77 -73.96 7.72
C LEU A 218 -27.83 -72.45 7.52
N PHE A 219 -28.41 -71.74 8.48
CA PHE A 219 -28.43 -70.29 8.56
C PHE A 219 -27.22 -69.80 9.37
N GLU A 220 -26.58 -68.74 8.89
CA GLU A 220 -25.49 -68.04 9.59
C GLU A 220 -25.63 -66.53 9.44
N LEU A 221 -25.55 -65.82 10.57
CA LEU A 221 -25.53 -64.37 10.68
C LEU A 221 -24.22 -63.93 11.32
N ARG A 222 -23.53 -62.98 10.71
CA ARG A 222 -22.22 -62.50 11.13
C ARG A 222 -22.14 -60.97 11.09
N GLU A 223 -21.35 -60.38 11.99
CA GLU A 223 -21.02 -58.96 11.97
C GLU A 223 -19.97 -58.69 10.89
N LYS A 224 -20.21 -57.67 10.04
CA LYS A 224 -19.31 -57.32 8.94
C LYS A 224 -18.05 -56.64 9.47
N SER A 225 -16.88 -57.15 9.11
CA SER A 225 -15.60 -56.49 9.37
C SER A 225 -15.41 -55.36 8.36
N PRO A 226 -14.92 -54.18 8.77
CA PRO A 226 -14.64 -53.10 7.83
C PRO A 226 -13.46 -53.42 6.90
N LEU A 227 -12.61 -54.39 7.24
CA LEU A 227 -11.36 -54.71 6.54
C LEU A 227 -11.48 -55.86 5.53
N LEU A 228 -12.54 -56.67 5.63
CA LEU A 228 -12.67 -57.92 4.89
C LEU A 228 -13.80 -57.81 3.87
N ASP A 229 -13.56 -58.32 2.66
CA ASP A 229 -14.63 -58.51 1.69
C ASP A 229 -15.52 -59.68 2.15
N PRO A 230 -16.82 -59.47 2.39
CA PRO A 230 -17.74 -60.53 2.77
C PRO A 230 -17.71 -61.70 1.78
N GLN A 231 -17.58 -61.42 0.48
CA GLN A 231 -17.71 -62.41 -0.59
C GLN A 231 -16.55 -63.41 -0.64
N ASP A 232 -15.36 -62.99 -0.22
CA ASP A 232 -14.16 -63.82 -0.21
C ASP A 232 -13.86 -64.45 1.17
N GLN A 233 -14.27 -63.78 2.25
CA GLN A 233 -13.86 -64.15 3.62
C GLN A 233 -15.01 -64.22 4.62
N PHE A 234 -16.18 -64.72 4.22
CA PHE A 234 -17.35 -64.85 5.10
C PHE A 234 -17.04 -65.52 6.45
N GLU A 235 -16.20 -66.56 6.48
CA GLU A 235 -15.87 -67.30 7.72
C GLU A 235 -15.03 -66.50 8.73
N ASN A 236 -14.28 -65.49 8.28
CA ASN A 236 -13.43 -64.66 9.13
C ASN A 236 -14.19 -63.51 9.81
N HIS A 237 -15.46 -63.35 9.46
CA HIS A 237 -16.37 -62.41 10.10
C HIS A 237 -16.92 -62.98 11.41
N THR A 238 -17.18 -62.11 12.40
CA THR A 238 -17.62 -62.52 13.73
C THR A 238 -18.98 -63.21 13.67
N LEU A 239 -19.05 -64.49 14.05
CA LEU A 239 -20.30 -65.25 14.08
C LEU A 239 -21.19 -64.76 15.21
N ILE A 240 -22.42 -64.34 14.87
CA ILE A 240 -23.41 -63.81 15.82
C ILE A 240 -24.45 -64.86 16.16
N TYR A 241 -24.95 -65.54 15.12
CA TYR A 241 -26.00 -66.55 15.27
C TYR A 241 -25.93 -67.59 14.16
N SER A 242 -26.25 -68.85 14.50
CA SER A 242 -26.36 -69.94 13.53
C SER A 242 -27.45 -70.93 13.94
N ALA A 243 -28.16 -71.48 12.96
CA ALA A 243 -29.24 -72.45 13.17
C ALA A 243 -29.33 -73.47 12.02
N ASN A 244 -29.73 -74.71 12.33
CA ASN A 244 -30.07 -75.74 11.33
C ASN A 244 -31.60 -75.87 11.26
N LEU A 245 -32.15 -75.86 10.05
CA LEU A 245 -33.58 -75.65 9.82
C LEU A 245 -34.09 -76.53 8.68
N ASP A 246 -35.36 -76.91 8.72
CA ASP A 246 -36.10 -77.63 7.68
C ASP A 246 -37.15 -76.73 6.96
N GLN A 247 -37.16 -75.44 7.30
CA GLN A 247 -38.08 -74.42 6.81
C GLN A 247 -37.33 -73.26 6.15
N PHE A 248 -38.05 -72.42 5.40
CA PHE A 248 -37.50 -71.32 4.60
C PHE A 248 -37.35 -69.98 5.34
N SER A 249 -37.46 -69.98 6.67
CA SER A 249 -37.44 -68.76 7.47
C SER A 249 -36.83 -68.96 8.87
N VAL A 250 -36.24 -67.89 9.40
CA VAL A 250 -35.79 -67.76 10.80
C VAL A 250 -36.45 -66.55 11.43
N PHE A 251 -37.01 -66.73 12.63
CA PHE A 251 -37.43 -65.63 13.49
C PHE A 251 -36.32 -65.31 14.48
N TYR A 252 -35.75 -64.11 14.36
CA TYR A 252 -34.71 -63.58 15.23
C TYR A 252 -35.36 -62.63 16.25
N ASN A 253 -35.18 -62.89 17.55
CA ASN A 253 -35.87 -62.20 18.63
C ASN A 253 -34.94 -61.89 19.82
N GLU A 254 -35.50 -61.27 20.87
CA GLU A 254 -34.78 -60.82 22.09
C GLU A 254 -34.08 -61.93 22.90
N LEU A 255 -34.40 -63.21 22.67
CA LEU A 255 -33.69 -64.34 23.30
C LEU A 255 -32.41 -64.73 22.54
N ALA A 256 -32.20 -64.19 21.33
CA ALA A 256 -30.97 -64.33 20.57
C ALA A 256 -29.97 -63.21 20.91
N SER A 257 -28.73 -63.31 20.42
CA SER A 257 -27.71 -62.27 20.60
C SER A 257 -28.23 -60.90 20.14
N GLN A 258 -28.06 -59.84 20.92
CA GLN A 258 -28.54 -58.52 20.50
C GLN A 258 -27.73 -58.02 19.30
N LEU A 259 -28.41 -57.48 18.28
CA LEU A 259 -27.73 -56.82 17.17
C LEU A 259 -27.41 -55.37 17.56
N ASP A 260 -26.16 -54.97 17.38
CA ASP A 260 -25.66 -53.64 17.68
C ASP A 260 -26.23 -52.61 16.68
N PRO A 261 -26.85 -51.53 17.17
CA PRO A 261 -27.21 -50.39 16.33
C PRO A 261 -25.97 -49.78 15.66
N SER A 262 -26.12 -49.31 14.42
CA SER A 262 -25.04 -48.76 13.57
C SER A 262 -24.03 -49.80 13.04
N THR A 263 -24.35 -51.09 13.09
CA THR A 263 -23.49 -52.18 12.60
C THR A 263 -24.01 -52.78 11.30
N THR A 264 -23.10 -53.11 10.39
CA THR A 264 -23.43 -53.83 9.15
C THR A 264 -23.32 -55.33 9.41
N TYR A 265 -24.33 -56.08 9.03
CA TYR A 265 -24.38 -57.52 9.18
C TYR A 265 -24.41 -58.20 7.82
N ILE A 266 -23.85 -59.40 7.80
CA ILE A 266 -23.85 -60.28 6.64
C ILE A 266 -24.47 -61.61 7.03
N TRP A 267 -25.22 -62.21 6.12
CA TRP A 267 -25.88 -63.48 6.39
C TRP A 267 -25.90 -64.38 5.17
N ARG A 268 -25.98 -65.69 5.43
CA ARG A 268 -25.91 -66.73 4.42
C ARG A 268 -26.74 -67.92 4.83
N VAL A 269 -27.32 -68.58 3.83
CA VAL A 269 -28.00 -69.86 3.96
C VAL A 269 -27.28 -70.91 3.11
N THR A 270 -27.04 -72.08 3.68
CA THR A 270 -26.45 -73.23 2.97
C THR A 270 -27.44 -74.39 2.94
N ALA A 271 -27.91 -74.78 1.75
CA ALA A 271 -28.75 -75.98 1.57
C ALA A 271 -27.87 -77.24 1.54
N ARG A 272 -28.22 -78.26 2.33
CA ARG A 272 -27.48 -79.52 2.43
C ARG A 272 -28.43 -80.68 2.22
N PHE A 273 -28.06 -81.60 1.33
CA PHE A 273 -28.85 -82.79 1.05
C PHE A 273 -28.28 -84.00 1.80
N PHE A 274 -29.16 -84.82 2.36
CA PHE A 274 -28.83 -86.04 3.07
C PHE A 274 -29.37 -87.26 2.32
N ASP A 275 -28.54 -88.29 2.15
CA ASP A 275 -28.95 -89.53 1.53
C ASP A 275 -29.97 -90.32 2.38
N GLN A 276 -30.45 -91.45 1.87
CA GLN A 276 -31.40 -92.31 2.58
C GLN A 276 -30.84 -92.95 3.87
N GLN A 277 -29.53 -92.85 4.11
CA GLN A 277 -28.86 -93.29 5.33
C GLN A 277 -28.62 -92.13 6.31
N GLY A 278 -29.03 -90.91 5.96
CA GLY A 278 -28.85 -89.70 6.77
C GLY A 278 -27.45 -89.10 6.68
N ASN A 279 -26.63 -89.47 5.69
CA ASN A 279 -25.31 -88.89 5.49
C ASN A 279 -25.38 -87.70 4.52
N PRO A 280 -24.62 -86.60 4.77
CA PRO A 280 -24.58 -85.47 3.86
C PRO A 280 -23.91 -85.87 2.54
N ALA A 281 -24.64 -85.71 1.43
CA ALA A 281 -24.11 -86.01 0.10
C ALA A 281 -23.65 -84.72 -0.60
N PRO A 282 -22.36 -84.58 -0.94
CA PRO A 282 -21.84 -83.40 -1.61
C PRO A 282 -22.31 -83.34 -3.08
N ASN A 283 -22.18 -82.16 -3.70
CA ASN A 283 -22.45 -81.91 -5.12
C ASN A 283 -23.91 -82.09 -5.58
N TYR A 284 -24.90 -82.16 -4.68
CA TYR A 284 -26.31 -82.14 -5.06
C TYR A 284 -26.78 -80.76 -5.54
N PHE A 285 -26.20 -79.69 -4.99
CA PHE A 285 -26.48 -78.30 -5.33
C PHE A 285 -25.31 -77.64 -6.09
N VAL A 286 -25.63 -76.65 -6.92
CA VAL A 286 -24.66 -75.68 -7.44
C VAL A 286 -24.05 -74.91 -6.26
N ASN A 287 -22.76 -74.62 -6.34
CA ASN A 287 -22.00 -73.94 -5.27
C ASN A 287 -22.12 -74.62 -3.89
N ASN A 288 -22.26 -75.94 -3.85
CA ASN A 288 -22.47 -76.71 -2.62
C ASN A 288 -23.66 -76.22 -1.76
N GLY A 289 -24.65 -75.60 -2.41
CA GLY A 289 -25.85 -75.09 -1.74
C GLY A 289 -25.64 -73.77 -1.01
N ILE A 290 -24.46 -73.15 -1.15
CA ILE A 290 -24.11 -71.88 -0.52
C ILE A 290 -24.75 -70.74 -1.32
N SER A 291 -25.65 -70.00 -0.67
CA SER A 291 -26.27 -68.78 -1.22
C SER A 291 -25.28 -67.62 -1.40
N ARG A 292 -25.71 -66.59 -2.14
CA ARG A 292 -25.02 -65.29 -2.12
C ARG A 292 -25.18 -64.63 -0.76
N ILE A 293 -24.21 -63.83 -0.35
CA ILE A 293 -24.24 -63.17 0.95
C ILE A 293 -25.23 -62.01 0.91
N GLY A 294 -26.17 -62.02 1.84
CA GLY A 294 -27.04 -60.88 2.09
C GLY A 294 -26.34 -59.90 3.02
N VAL A 295 -26.47 -58.61 2.73
CA VAL A 295 -25.90 -57.54 3.56
C VAL A 295 -27.03 -56.61 3.99
N PHE A 296 -27.07 -56.24 5.26
CA PHE A 296 -27.99 -55.23 5.78
C PHE A 296 -27.30 -54.41 6.87
N GLN A 297 -27.79 -53.22 7.14
CA GLN A 297 -27.28 -52.35 8.19
C GLN A 297 -28.36 -52.15 9.24
N VAL A 298 -27.99 -52.28 10.51
CA VAL A 298 -28.83 -51.86 11.63
C VAL A 298 -28.51 -50.41 11.92
N LEU A 299 -29.53 -49.57 12.03
CA LEU A 299 -29.48 -48.16 12.40
C LEU A 299 -30.26 -47.97 13.72
N PRO A 300 -29.86 -47.01 14.56
CA PRO A 300 -30.64 -46.66 15.74
C PRO A 300 -32.02 -46.09 15.36
N ASP A 301 -33.02 -46.20 16.24
CA ASP A 301 -34.32 -45.57 16.00
C ASP A 301 -34.18 -44.04 15.93
N LEU A 302 -34.65 -43.46 14.82
CA LEU A 302 -34.54 -42.04 14.53
C LEU A 302 -35.92 -41.39 14.67
N THR A 303 -36.11 -40.53 15.68
CA THR A 303 -37.16 -39.51 15.64
C THR A 303 -36.66 -38.31 14.84
N ILE A 304 -36.70 -38.40 13.50
CA ILE A 304 -36.42 -37.27 12.62
C ILE A 304 -37.75 -36.68 12.14
N THR A 305 -37.98 -35.41 12.45
CA THR A 305 -38.95 -34.58 11.73
C THR A 305 -38.54 -34.50 10.27
N SER A 306 -39.38 -35.05 9.39
CA SER A 306 -39.33 -35.08 7.92
C SER A 306 -38.33 -34.12 7.23
N GLY A 307 -37.35 -34.66 6.49
CA GLY A 307 -36.76 -33.94 5.34
C GLY A 307 -35.29 -34.23 4.99
N GLU A 308 -34.45 -34.66 5.93
CA GLU A 308 -33.00 -34.67 5.69
C GLU A 308 -32.44 -36.09 5.58
N SER A 309 -31.97 -36.44 4.38
CA SER A 309 -31.09 -37.59 4.15
C SER A 309 -29.67 -37.06 3.96
N GLY A 310 -28.85 -37.10 5.01
CA GLY A 310 -27.47 -36.59 4.97
C GLY A 310 -26.87 -36.36 6.37
N VAL A 311 -25.56 -36.10 6.42
CA VAL A 311 -24.89 -35.69 7.66
C VAL A 311 -25.28 -34.25 7.98
N SER A 312 -25.87 -34.04 9.15
CA SER A 312 -26.31 -32.72 9.58
C SER A 312 -25.12 -31.84 9.93
N CYS A 313 -25.05 -30.64 9.38
CA CYS A 313 -24.07 -29.60 9.74
C CYS A 313 -24.48 -28.76 10.95
N PHE A 314 -25.68 -29.03 11.49
CA PHE A 314 -26.19 -28.53 12.77
C PHE A 314 -26.31 -29.72 13.71
N CYS A 315 -26.08 -29.57 15.01
CA CYS A 315 -26.56 -30.63 15.90
C CYS A 315 -28.11 -30.60 15.91
N PRO A 316 -28.82 -31.65 15.46
CA PRO A 316 -30.27 -31.62 15.38
C PRO A 316 -30.91 -31.49 16.78
N ASN A 317 -31.99 -30.72 16.89
CA ASN A 317 -32.82 -30.69 18.11
C ASN A 317 -33.25 -32.13 18.45
N GLY A 318 -32.95 -32.58 19.67
CA GLY A 318 -33.19 -33.94 20.17
C GLY A 318 -31.95 -34.86 20.24
N GLU A 319 -30.86 -34.57 19.52
CA GLU A 319 -29.61 -35.37 19.61
C GLU A 319 -28.55 -34.77 20.56
N CYS A 320 -28.53 -33.43 20.69
CA CYS A 320 -27.72 -32.71 21.68
C CYS A 320 -28.54 -32.23 22.89
N ASP A 321 -29.83 -32.59 22.97
CA ASP A 321 -30.69 -32.28 24.10
C ASP A 321 -30.46 -33.26 25.25
N ILE A 322 -30.77 -32.80 26.47
CA ILE A 322 -30.67 -33.62 27.69
C ILE A 322 -31.66 -34.78 27.61
N ILE A 323 -31.17 -35.98 27.30
CA ILE A 323 -31.91 -37.24 27.44
C ILE A 323 -31.75 -37.69 28.89
N PHE A 324 -32.85 -37.74 29.63
CA PHE A 324 -32.85 -38.33 30.96
C PHE A 324 -33.09 -39.85 30.85
N PRO A 325 -32.09 -40.69 31.18
CA PRO A 325 -32.28 -42.13 31.16
C PRO A 325 -33.29 -42.56 32.23
N SER A 326 -33.96 -43.69 32.00
CA SER A 326 -34.78 -44.35 33.02
C SER A 326 -33.92 -44.65 34.26
N ASN A 327 -34.44 -44.41 35.47
CA ASN A 327 -33.71 -44.66 36.72
C ASN A 327 -33.91 -46.08 37.27
N THR A 328 -34.51 -46.99 36.49
CA THR A 328 -34.74 -48.37 36.91
C THR A 328 -33.44 -49.17 36.77
N PRO A 329 -32.83 -49.71 37.85
CA PRO A 329 -31.52 -50.38 37.75
C PRO A 329 -31.53 -51.63 36.87
N ALA A 330 -30.42 -51.89 36.19
CA ALA A 330 -30.22 -53.11 35.41
C ALA A 330 -30.38 -54.38 36.27
N GLN A 331 -30.97 -55.42 35.69
CA GLN A 331 -31.16 -56.72 36.36
C GLN A 331 -29.88 -57.57 36.40
N ARG A 332 -28.83 -57.17 35.66
CA ARG A 332 -27.52 -57.83 35.62
C ARG A 332 -26.39 -56.81 35.58
N ASN A 333 -25.20 -57.22 36.04
CA ASN A 333 -23.97 -56.42 35.91
C ASN A 333 -23.46 -56.40 34.46
N LEU A 334 -22.65 -55.39 34.13
CA LEU A 334 -21.91 -55.31 32.87
C LEU A 334 -21.00 -56.53 32.67
N MET A 335 -20.87 -56.96 31.42
CA MET A 335 -19.91 -57.96 30.97
C MET A 335 -19.16 -57.46 29.73
N VAL A 336 -17.96 -58.00 29.50
CA VAL A 336 -17.22 -57.77 28.26
C VAL A 336 -18.07 -58.24 27.07
N GLY A 337 -18.18 -57.39 26.06
CA GLY A 337 -19.04 -57.58 24.88
C GLY A 337 -20.40 -56.90 24.96
N ASP A 338 -20.83 -56.41 26.12
CA ASP A 338 -22.07 -55.63 26.23
C ASP A 338 -21.96 -54.31 25.44
N SER A 339 -23.08 -53.86 24.86
CA SER A 339 -23.23 -52.54 24.26
C SER A 339 -24.11 -51.69 25.16
N VAL A 340 -23.55 -50.64 25.77
CA VAL A 340 -24.26 -49.73 26.66
C VAL A 340 -24.47 -48.38 25.99
N ARG A 341 -25.65 -47.78 26.18
CA ARG A 341 -25.94 -46.45 25.66
C ARG A 341 -25.42 -45.38 26.62
N TYR A 342 -24.60 -44.46 26.14
CA TYR A 342 -24.11 -43.30 26.89
C TYR A 342 -24.55 -42.02 26.16
N GLY A 343 -25.58 -41.36 26.67
CA GLY A 343 -26.25 -40.26 25.98
C GLY A 343 -26.81 -40.69 24.61
N SER A 344 -26.35 -40.03 23.55
CA SER A 344 -26.73 -40.33 22.16
C SER A 344 -25.83 -41.39 21.50
N PHE A 345 -24.81 -41.92 22.18
CA PHE A 345 -23.84 -42.84 21.59
C PHE A 345 -23.90 -44.23 22.23
N TYR A 346 -23.43 -45.26 21.52
CA TYR A 346 -23.29 -46.61 22.05
C TYR A 346 -21.81 -46.90 22.29
N MET A 347 -21.51 -47.43 23.48
CA MET A 347 -20.19 -47.89 23.89
C MET A 347 -20.21 -49.42 24.01
N LYS A 348 -19.37 -50.10 23.21
CA LYS A 348 -19.12 -51.54 23.28
C LYS A 348 -18.00 -51.83 24.26
N ILE A 349 -18.26 -52.67 25.25
CA ILE A 349 -17.35 -52.92 26.37
C ILE A 349 -16.28 -53.94 25.95
N SER A 350 -15.01 -53.55 26.04
CA SER A 350 -13.88 -54.41 25.66
C SER A 350 -13.13 -54.98 26.86
N GLU A 351 -13.07 -54.24 27.97
CA GLU A 351 -12.40 -54.62 29.19
C GLU A 351 -13.17 -54.06 30.39
N LEU A 352 -13.24 -54.83 31.47
CA LEU A 352 -13.80 -54.40 32.74
C LEU A 352 -12.75 -54.57 33.83
N ASP A 353 -12.73 -53.63 34.75
CA ASP A 353 -11.95 -53.72 35.97
C ASP A 353 -12.58 -54.70 36.98
N GLY A 354 -11.93 -54.87 38.13
CA GLY A 354 -12.43 -55.74 39.19
C GLY A 354 -13.74 -55.28 39.85
N SER A 355 -14.17 -54.03 39.64
CA SER A 355 -15.46 -53.50 40.13
C SER A 355 -16.62 -53.87 39.22
N GLY A 356 -16.36 -54.12 37.93
CA GLY A 356 -17.38 -54.34 36.91
C GLY A 356 -18.14 -53.06 36.52
N SER A 357 -17.63 -51.90 36.93
CA SER A 357 -18.22 -50.57 36.66
C SER A 357 -17.23 -49.57 36.05
N SER A 358 -15.95 -49.92 35.95
CA SER A 358 -14.94 -49.14 35.23
C SER A 358 -14.22 -50.04 34.22
N GLY A 359 -13.61 -49.46 33.19
CA GLY A 359 -12.93 -50.25 32.17
C GLY A 359 -12.65 -49.50 30.88
N VAL A 360 -12.49 -50.26 29.81
CA VAL A 360 -12.22 -49.75 28.46
C VAL A 360 -13.30 -50.24 27.51
N GLY A 361 -13.80 -49.34 26.67
CA GLY A 361 -14.77 -49.64 25.63
C GLY A 361 -14.44 -48.96 24.31
N SER A 362 -15.34 -49.10 23.35
CA SER A 362 -15.30 -48.42 22.07
C SER A 362 -16.62 -47.77 21.73
N VAL A 363 -16.58 -46.50 21.33
CA VAL A 363 -17.75 -45.74 20.87
C VAL A 363 -17.67 -45.55 19.37
N LYS A 364 -18.69 -45.97 18.64
CA LYS A 364 -18.79 -45.73 17.20
C LYS A 364 -19.41 -44.36 16.93
N ILE A 365 -18.73 -43.53 16.14
CA ILE A 365 -19.26 -42.28 15.59
C ILE A 365 -19.84 -42.58 14.20
N PRO A 366 -21.18 -42.69 14.06
CA PRO A 366 -21.80 -43.28 12.87
C PRO A 366 -21.49 -42.53 11.57
N PHE A 367 -21.61 -41.21 11.55
CA PHE A 367 -21.39 -40.41 10.34
C PHE A 367 -19.91 -40.35 9.90
N LEU A 368 -18.97 -40.61 10.81
CA LEU A 368 -17.54 -40.75 10.49
C LEU A 368 -17.15 -42.21 10.17
N ASN A 369 -18.08 -43.17 10.35
CA ASN A 369 -17.83 -44.60 10.30
C ASN A 369 -16.53 -45.00 11.04
N SER A 370 -16.34 -44.45 12.24
CA SER A 370 -15.10 -44.58 13.00
C SER A 370 -15.38 -44.98 14.43
N ASN A 371 -14.58 -45.88 14.98
CA ASN A 371 -14.65 -46.24 16.40
C ASN A 371 -13.62 -45.42 17.18
N VAL A 372 -13.98 -45.00 18.39
CA VAL A 372 -13.15 -44.27 19.35
C VAL A 372 -13.01 -45.09 20.63
N SER A 373 -11.79 -45.35 21.07
CA SER A 373 -11.47 -46.05 22.31
C SER A 373 -11.78 -45.10 23.43
N VAL A 374 -12.52 -45.58 24.41
CA VAL A 374 -12.92 -44.78 25.57
C VAL A 374 -12.54 -45.52 26.84
N ALA A 375 -12.10 -44.78 27.84
CA ALA A 375 -12.05 -45.26 29.21
C ALA A 375 -13.31 -44.77 29.92
N PHE A 376 -13.93 -45.65 30.71
CA PHE A 376 -15.09 -45.29 31.51
C PHE A 376 -14.84 -45.59 32.97
N ASP A 377 -15.39 -44.75 33.85
CA ASP A 377 -15.19 -44.85 35.29
C ASP A 377 -16.50 -44.74 36.06
N ASN A 378 -16.71 -45.71 36.96
CA ASN A 378 -17.83 -45.82 37.90
C ASN A 378 -19.20 -45.64 37.23
N ILE A 379 -19.42 -46.32 36.10
CA ILE A 379 -20.69 -46.24 35.36
C ILE A 379 -21.80 -47.06 36.02
N ASN A 380 -23.00 -46.49 36.07
CA ASN A 380 -24.23 -47.17 36.49
C ASN A 380 -25.18 -47.30 35.29
N ILE A 381 -25.74 -48.48 35.07
CA ILE A 381 -26.69 -48.74 33.97
C ILE A 381 -28.11 -49.04 34.45
N ASN A 382 -29.09 -48.65 33.65
CA ASN A 382 -30.49 -48.98 33.85
C ASN A 382 -30.90 -50.31 33.19
N ASP A 383 -32.16 -50.71 33.34
CA ASP A 383 -32.77 -51.92 32.76
C ASP A 383 -32.77 -51.95 31.22
N GLN A 384 -32.48 -50.82 30.58
CA GLN A 384 -32.31 -50.65 29.14
C GLN A 384 -30.84 -50.55 28.72
N PHE A 385 -29.88 -50.84 29.62
CA PHE A 385 -28.43 -50.71 29.38
C PHE A 385 -27.98 -49.28 29.04
N GLU A 386 -28.72 -48.28 29.52
CA GLU A 386 -28.34 -46.88 29.40
C GLU A 386 -27.58 -46.42 30.65
N VAL A 387 -26.49 -45.68 30.44
CA VAL A 387 -25.67 -45.15 31.53
C VAL A 387 -26.38 -43.96 32.17
N THR A 388 -26.65 -44.09 33.45
CA THR A 388 -27.36 -43.12 34.30
C THR A 388 -26.40 -42.24 35.10
N GLN A 389 -25.18 -42.71 35.33
CA GLN A 389 -24.12 -42.02 36.08
C GLN A 389 -22.76 -42.58 35.66
N GLY A 390 -21.70 -41.78 35.82
CA GLY A 390 -20.32 -42.15 35.50
C GLY A 390 -19.78 -41.36 34.32
N ASN A 391 -18.46 -41.40 34.13
CA ASN A 391 -17.77 -40.61 33.10
C ASN A 391 -17.22 -41.52 32.01
N VAL A 392 -17.25 -41.04 30.77
CA VAL A 392 -16.67 -41.72 29.61
C VAL A 392 -15.81 -40.70 28.87
N SER A 393 -14.51 -41.00 28.73
CA SER A 393 -13.55 -40.11 28.08
C SER A 393 -12.79 -40.87 27.01
N ALA A 394 -12.53 -40.22 25.86
CA ALA A 394 -11.74 -40.81 24.81
C ALA A 394 -10.28 -41.04 25.26
N ILE A 395 -9.71 -42.15 24.83
CA ILE A 395 -8.30 -42.47 25.05
C ILE A 395 -7.48 -41.73 24.00
N ALA A 396 -6.77 -40.69 24.42
CA ALA A 396 -5.85 -39.94 23.58
C ALA A 396 -4.47 -40.59 23.54
N SER A 397 -3.80 -40.48 22.38
CA SER A 397 -2.39 -40.84 22.27
C SER A 397 -1.47 -39.82 22.92
N GLN A 398 -0.23 -40.23 23.19
CA GLN A 398 0.81 -39.34 23.73
C GLN A 398 1.12 -38.12 22.82
N LEU A 399 0.69 -38.15 21.55
CA LEU A 399 0.89 -37.03 20.61
C LEU A 399 0.03 -35.80 20.97
N VAL A 400 -1.18 -36.03 21.50
CA VAL A 400 -2.16 -34.97 21.78
C VAL A 400 -2.61 -34.95 23.25
N SER A 401 -2.18 -35.91 24.07
CA SER A 401 -2.55 -35.99 25.48
C SER A 401 -2.05 -34.83 26.35
N ALA A 402 -1.11 -34.03 25.85
CA ALA A 402 -0.59 -32.85 26.55
C ALA A 402 -1.25 -31.53 26.07
N ILE A 403 -2.24 -31.58 25.18
CA ILE A 403 -3.04 -30.40 24.84
C ILE A 403 -3.92 -30.11 26.06
N GLY A 404 -3.66 -28.99 26.74
CA GLY A 404 -4.44 -28.56 27.89
C GLY A 404 -5.71 -27.84 27.43
N ILE A 405 -6.87 -28.17 28.02
CA ILE A 405 -8.17 -27.67 27.55
C ILE A 405 -9.14 -27.47 28.72
N ASP A 406 -9.79 -26.31 28.75
CA ASP A 406 -11.07 -26.08 29.43
C ASP A 406 -12.11 -25.83 28.33
N ALA A 407 -13.37 -26.27 28.52
CA ALA A 407 -14.42 -26.17 27.52
C ALA A 407 -14.74 -24.70 27.13
N ASP A 408 -14.38 -23.75 28.00
CA ASP A 408 -14.56 -22.32 27.79
C ASP A 408 -13.32 -21.60 27.19
N ASP A 409 -12.17 -22.29 27.08
CA ASP A 409 -10.89 -21.74 26.59
C ASP A 409 -10.42 -22.37 25.28
N LEU A 410 -9.51 -21.69 24.57
CA LEU A 410 -8.87 -22.23 23.36
C LEU A 410 -7.88 -23.37 23.69
N PRO A 411 -7.63 -24.31 22.76
CA PRO A 411 -6.62 -25.37 22.98
C PRO A 411 -5.23 -24.78 23.27
N ASP A 412 -4.62 -25.19 24.38
CA ASP A 412 -3.24 -24.80 24.72
C ASP A 412 -2.24 -25.84 24.21
N LEU A 413 -1.38 -25.40 23.28
CA LEU A 413 -0.33 -26.22 22.67
C LEU A 413 1.06 -25.97 23.27
N SER A 414 1.18 -25.12 24.29
CA SER A 414 2.48 -24.70 24.85
C SER A 414 3.31 -25.84 25.43
N ALA A 415 2.65 -26.92 25.87
CA ALA A 415 3.29 -28.12 26.42
C ALA A 415 3.80 -29.10 25.35
N LEU A 416 3.50 -28.87 24.06
CA LEU A 416 3.88 -29.76 22.96
C LEU A 416 5.09 -29.24 22.16
N PRO A 417 6.04 -30.11 21.79
CA PRO A 417 7.14 -29.76 20.90
C PRO A 417 6.67 -29.73 19.44
N ILE A 418 6.03 -28.63 19.02
CA ILE A 418 5.55 -28.47 17.63
C ILE A 418 6.69 -28.01 16.73
N GLY A 419 7.15 -28.92 15.86
CA GLY A 419 8.20 -28.68 14.87
C GLY A 419 7.78 -29.03 13.45
N SER A 420 8.74 -29.03 12.52
CA SER A 420 8.49 -29.31 11.10
C SER A 420 7.99 -30.73 10.80
N THR A 421 8.14 -31.67 11.74
CA THR A 421 7.62 -33.05 11.61
C THR A 421 6.21 -33.21 12.16
N TRP A 422 5.63 -32.19 12.81
CA TRP A 422 4.33 -32.30 13.47
C TRP A 422 3.23 -32.86 12.55
N LEU A 423 3.10 -32.31 11.33
CA LEU A 423 2.13 -32.79 10.35
C LEU A 423 2.43 -34.20 9.85
N SER A 424 3.70 -34.58 9.68
CA SER A 424 4.05 -35.96 9.31
C SER A 424 3.73 -36.93 10.43
N ASP A 425 3.97 -36.56 11.68
CA ASP A 425 3.72 -37.39 12.86
C ASP A 425 2.20 -37.58 13.08
N MET A 426 1.40 -36.52 12.92
CA MET A 426 -0.07 -36.59 12.95
C MET A 426 -0.62 -37.48 11.82
N ASN A 427 -0.14 -37.29 10.58
CA ASN A 427 -0.61 -38.08 9.44
C ASN A 427 -0.19 -39.55 9.57
N GLN A 428 1.04 -39.82 10.05
CA GLN A 428 1.52 -41.16 10.30
C GLN A 428 0.70 -41.84 11.41
N HIS A 429 0.34 -41.11 12.47
CA HIS A 429 -0.54 -41.61 13.52
C HIS A 429 -1.91 -42.02 12.97
N VAL A 430 -2.57 -41.11 12.25
CA VAL A 430 -3.89 -41.37 11.62
C VAL A 430 -3.83 -42.56 10.66
N GLN A 431 -2.73 -42.74 9.93
CA GLN A 431 -2.55 -43.88 9.02
C GLN A 431 -2.26 -45.20 9.76
N ALA A 432 -1.46 -45.18 10.83
CA ALA A 432 -1.10 -46.36 11.61
C ALA A 432 -2.28 -46.91 12.42
N ILE A 433 -3.30 -46.10 12.67
CA ILE A 433 -4.38 -46.35 13.62
C ILE A 433 -5.66 -46.86 12.96
N GLN A 434 -5.56 -47.37 11.72
CA GLN A 434 -6.64 -48.20 11.15
C GLN A 434 -7.07 -49.36 12.09
N GLU A 435 -6.24 -49.72 13.08
CA GLU A 435 -6.45 -50.83 14.03
C GLU A 435 -6.61 -50.42 15.51
N SER A 436 -6.49 -49.13 15.89
CA SER A 436 -6.73 -48.69 17.27
C SER A 436 -7.60 -47.45 17.29
N MET A 437 -8.37 -47.24 18.34
CA MET A 437 -9.47 -46.28 18.32
C MET A 437 -9.07 -44.98 19.05
N SER A 438 -7.78 -44.70 19.23
CA SER A 438 -7.29 -43.54 19.99
C SER A 438 -7.20 -42.25 19.18
N LEU A 439 -7.30 -41.09 19.85
CA LEU A 439 -7.15 -39.77 19.23
C LEU A 439 -5.67 -39.39 18.98
N PRO A 440 -5.36 -38.56 17.96
CA PRO A 440 -6.27 -37.80 17.10
C PRO A 440 -6.87 -38.53 15.90
N LEU A 441 -8.06 -38.10 15.46
CA LEU A 441 -8.75 -38.59 14.26
C LEU A 441 -8.80 -37.52 13.17
N SER A 442 -8.37 -37.82 11.93
CA SER A 442 -8.59 -36.91 10.79
C SER A 442 -10.04 -36.97 10.31
N LEU A 443 -10.61 -35.78 10.08
CA LEU A 443 -11.93 -35.55 9.51
C LEU A 443 -11.88 -35.33 7.99
N GLY A 444 -10.73 -34.96 7.42
CA GLY A 444 -10.64 -34.45 6.03
C GLY A 444 -11.24 -35.40 4.99
N ASN A 445 -10.67 -36.61 4.85
CA ASN A 445 -11.18 -37.61 3.91
C ASN A 445 -12.62 -38.06 4.23
N LYS A 446 -13.00 -38.08 5.52
CA LYS A 446 -14.32 -38.55 5.95
C LYS A 446 -15.41 -37.53 5.60
N LEU A 447 -15.15 -36.24 5.83
CA LEU A 447 -16.07 -35.15 5.48
C LEU A 447 -16.09 -34.90 3.96
N ALA A 448 -14.98 -35.10 3.25
CA ALA A 448 -14.94 -35.00 1.79
C ALA A 448 -15.85 -36.03 1.10
N LEU A 449 -15.93 -37.27 1.60
CA LEU A 449 -16.87 -38.29 1.13
C LEU A 449 -18.35 -37.89 1.33
N LEU A 450 -18.60 -36.98 2.26
CA LEU A 450 -19.93 -36.45 2.60
C LEU A 450 -20.24 -35.13 1.87
N GLY A 451 -19.34 -34.65 1.00
CA GLY A 451 -19.55 -33.45 0.19
C GLY A 451 -19.03 -32.14 0.79
N PHE A 452 -18.35 -32.18 1.95
CA PHE A 452 -17.74 -30.99 2.53
C PHE A 452 -16.40 -30.67 1.85
N SER A 453 -16.17 -29.41 1.51
CA SER A 453 -14.89 -28.95 0.95
C SER A 453 -13.96 -28.47 2.08
N MET A 454 -12.78 -29.07 2.18
CA MET A 454 -11.79 -28.70 3.19
C MET A 454 -10.42 -28.45 2.51
N PRO A 455 -9.80 -27.27 2.66
CA PRO A 455 -8.49 -26.98 2.06
C PRO A 455 -7.33 -27.64 2.83
N PHE A 456 -7.55 -27.96 4.10
CA PHE A 456 -6.60 -28.60 5.00
C PHE A 456 -7.34 -29.60 5.90
N ASP A 457 -6.63 -30.61 6.37
CA ASP A 457 -7.17 -31.60 7.29
C ASP A 457 -7.47 -30.99 8.67
N VAL A 458 -8.60 -31.39 9.24
CA VAL A 458 -8.98 -31.09 10.62
C VAL A 458 -8.90 -32.37 11.43
N PHE A 459 -8.29 -32.29 12.60
CA PHE A 459 -8.11 -33.38 13.53
C PHE A 459 -9.00 -33.20 14.77
N VAL A 460 -9.69 -34.25 15.18
CA VAL A 460 -10.29 -34.35 16.51
C VAL A 460 -9.19 -34.74 17.48
N THR A 461 -8.81 -33.85 18.39
CA THR A 461 -7.72 -34.08 19.35
C THR A 461 -8.22 -34.53 20.71
N ASP A 462 -9.47 -34.22 21.02
CA ASP A 462 -10.15 -34.66 22.24
C ASP A 462 -11.65 -34.85 21.97
N LEU A 463 -12.27 -35.76 22.71
CA LEU A 463 -13.68 -36.11 22.60
C LEU A 463 -14.20 -36.48 23.98
N ASP A 464 -15.09 -35.62 24.48
CA ASP A 464 -15.76 -35.81 25.76
C ASP A 464 -17.23 -36.16 25.53
N PHE A 465 -17.69 -37.18 26.23
CA PHE A 465 -19.07 -37.66 26.14
C PHE A 465 -19.82 -37.21 27.39
N ASN A 466 -21.06 -36.74 27.22
CA ASN A 466 -21.95 -36.46 28.33
C ASN A 466 -23.07 -37.51 28.41
N ALA A 467 -23.31 -38.05 29.61
CA ALA A 467 -24.37 -39.02 29.90
C ALA A 467 -25.78 -38.50 29.50
N TYR A 468 -25.94 -37.19 29.43
CA TYR A 468 -27.19 -36.53 29.07
C TYR A 468 -27.40 -36.33 27.56
N GLY A 469 -26.52 -36.77 26.66
CA GLY A 469 -26.84 -36.81 25.22
C GLY A 469 -25.93 -36.01 24.30
N ALA A 470 -25.25 -34.98 24.79
CA ALA A 470 -24.28 -34.23 23.99
C ALA A 470 -22.88 -34.88 24.05
N ALA A 471 -22.15 -34.89 22.94
CA ALA A 471 -20.70 -35.04 22.98
C ALA A 471 -20.06 -33.76 22.44
N THR A 472 -18.88 -33.44 22.93
CA THR A 472 -18.11 -32.28 22.48
C THR A 472 -16.73 -32.73 22.04
N VAL A 473 -16.26 -32.17 20.93
CA VAL A 473 -14.90 -32.38 20.45
C VAL A 473 -14.07 -31.12 20.52
N ASN A 474 -12.77 -31.33 20.62
CA ASN A 474 -11.78 -30.30 20.38
C ASN A 474 -11.15 -30.55 19.01
N LEU A 475 -11.12 -29.49 18.21
CA LEU A 475 -10.65 -29.51 16.84
C LEU A 475 -9.31 -28.80 16.73
N LEU A 476 -8.42 -29.37 15.92
CA LEU A 476 -7.15 -28.78 15.55
C LEU A 476 -6.95 -28.86 14.04
N MET A 477 -6.65 -27.72 13.42
CA MET A 477 -6.20 -27.62 12.03
C MET A 477 -4.78 -27.06 12.04
N SER A 478 -3.86 -27.76 11.39
CA SER A 478 -2.47 -27.36 11.27
C SER A 478 -2.14 -27.05 9.80
N ILE A 479 -1.66 -25.84 9.54
CA ILE A 479 -1.30 -25.35 8.21
C ILE A 479 0.22 -25.18 8.13
N PRO A 480 0.91 -25.74 7.11
CA PRO A 480 2.34 -25.54 6.93
C PRO A 480 2.63 -24.09 6.48
N GLY A 481 3.50 -23.42 7.22
CA GLY A 481 4.06 -22.10 6.89
C GLY A 481 5.43 -22.18 6.23
N THR A 482 6.09 -21.03 6.09
CA THR A 482 7.48 -20.96 5.57
C THR A 482 8.50 -21.48 6.58
N ASN A 483 9.63 -22.00 6.10
CA ASN A 483 10.76 -22.48 6.94
C ASN A 483 10.39 -23.57 7.97
N GLY A 484 9.38 -24.39 7.70
CA GLY A 484 8.96 -25.47 8.60
C GLY A 484 8.15 -25.01 9.82
N GLN A 485 7.74 -23.73 9.87
CA GLN A 485 6.79 -23.23 10.86
C GLN A 485 5.41 -23.89 10.64
N ILE A 486 4.72 -24.23 11.73
CA ILE A 486 3.34 -24.76 11.69
C ILE A 486 2.41 -23.72 12.30
N ILE A 487 1.31 -23.44 11.62
CA ILE A 487 0.28 -22.50 12.03
C ILE A 487 -0.94 -23.30 12.49
N ASN A 488 -1.30 -23.19 13.76
CA ASN A 488 -2.36 -24.00 14.36
C ASN A 488 -3.60 -23.16 14.65
N PHE A 489 -4.73 -23.60 14.11
CA PHE A 489 -6.05 -23.10 14.41
C PHE A 489 -6.82 -24.17 15.17
N GLY A 490 -7.60 -23.79 16.17
CA GLY A 490 -8.39 -24.76 16.93
C GLY A 490 -9.66 -24.19 17.52
N ALA A 491 -10.51 -25.09 17.98
CA ALA A 491 -11.74 -24.79 18.69
C ALA A 491 -12.00 -25.88 19.72
N THR A 492 -12.71 -25.52 20.78
CA THR A 492 -13.08 -26.41 21.88
C THR A 492 -14.58 -26.48 22.04
N GLY A 493 -15.07 -27.55 22.66
CA GLY A 493 -16.49 -27.67 23.01
C GLY A 493 -17.42 -27.79 21.78
N VAL A 494 -16.91 -28.18 20.62
CA VAL A 494 -17.71 -28.25 19.39
C VAL A 494 -18.64 -29.45 19.46
N LYS A 495 -19.94 -29.21 19.36
CA LYS A 495 -20.96 -30.25 19.57
C LYS A 495 -20.96 -31.26 18.42
N ILE A 496 -21.03 -32.54 18.78
CA ILE A 496 -21.16 -33.66 17.85
C ILE A 496 -22.36 -34.52 18.25
N GLY A 497 -23.15 -34.91 17.25
CA GLY A 497 -24.30 -35.81 17.39
C GLY A 497 -24.07 -37.14 16.68
N ARG A 498 -25.11 -37.98 16.61
CA ARG A 498 -25.01 -39.27 15.89
C ARG A 498 -24.91 -39.07 14.39
N ASN A 499 -25.66 -38.09 13.89
CA ASN A 499 -25.85 -37.85 12.46
C ASN A 499 -25.14 -36.61 11.96
N GLY A 500 -24.34 -35.94 12.79
CA GLY A 500 -23.86 -34.62 12.43
C GLY A 500 -22.80 -34.04 13.34
N PHE A 501 -22.26 -32.93 12.86
CA PHE A 501 -21.22 -32.14 13.49
C PHE A 501 -21.65 -30.68 13.40
N ASP A 502 -21.57 -29.92 14.50
CA ASP A 502 -21.95 -28.51 14.51
C ASP A 502 -20.89 -27.65 13.79
N MET A 503 -21.01 -27.59 12.46
CA MET A 503 -20.11 -26.85 11.57
C MET A 503 -20.69 -25.50 11.13
N ALA A 504 -21.97 -25.25 11.36
CA ALA A 504 -22.63 -24.05 10.87
C ALA A 504 -22.12 -22.79 11.59
N GLY A 505 -21.26 -22.03 10.90
CA GLY A 505 -20.62 -20.85 11.48
C GLY A 505 -19.50 -21.19 12.46
N LEU A 506 -18.99 -22.43 12.43
CA LEU A 506 -17.87 -22.86 13.25
C LEU A 506 -16.64 -22.01 12.95
N LYS A 507 -15.96 -21.57 14.01
CA LYS A 507 -14.70 -20.82 13.91
C LYS A 507 -13.57 -21.60 14.54
N LEU A 508 -12.49 -21.81 13.80
CA LEU A 508 -11.22 -22.27 14.36
C LEU A 508 -10.32 -21.05 14.56
N TYR A 509 -9.93 -20.76 15.78
CA TYR A 509 -9.13 -19.59 16.13
C TYR A 509 -7.64 -19.90 16.12
N LEU A 510 -6.83 -18.92 15.73
CA LEU A 510 -5.37 -19.04 15.79
C LEU A 510 -4.92 -19.14 17.25
N LEU A 511 -4.11 -20.15 17.56
CA LEU A 511 -3.76 -20.52 18.93
C LEU A 511 -2.52 -19.80 19.47
N SER A 512 -1.64 -19.32 18.59
CA SER A 512 -0.44 -18.55 18.96
C SER A 512 -0.15 -17.45 17.96
N ASP A 513 0.47 -16.35 18.42
CA ASP A 513 0.92 -15.28 17.52
C ASP A 513 1.96 -15.84 16.55
N ILE A 514 1.73 -15.64 15.25
CA ILE A 514 2.64 -16.10 14.21
C ILE A 514 3.34 -14.91 13.61
N THR A 515 4.67 -14.91 13.69
CA THR A 515 5.49 -13.93 13.00
C THR A 515 5.94 -14.51 11.66
N ILE A 516 5.58 -13.85 10.56
CA ILE A 516 6.04 -14.18 9.22
C ILE A 516 6.89 -13.05 8.64
N PRO A 517 7.76 -13.32 7.64
CA PRO A 517 8.41 -12.27 6.88
C PRO A 517 7.33 -11.34 6.29
N GLY A 518 7.41 -10.05 6.62
CA GLY A 518 6.49 -9.05 6.10
C GLY A 518 7.01 -8.44 4.80
N LEU A 519 6.56 -7.22 4.51
CA LEU A 519 7.11 -6.42 3.42
C LEU A 519 8.44 -5.82 3.90
N SER A 520 9.56 -6.20 3.27
CA SER A 520 10.95 -5.80 3.60
C SER A 520 11.52 -6.42 4.89
N SER A 521 12.16 -5.63 5.76
CA SER A 521 12.78 -6.05 7.04
C SER A 521 11.82 -6.02 8.24
N LEU A 522 10.61 -5.48 8.07
CA LEU A 522 9.59 -5.44 9.12
C LEU A 522 8.75 -6.73 9.11
N PRO A 523 8.69 -7.48 10.23
CA PRO A 523 7.89 -8.69 10.32
C PRO A 523 6.39 -8.38 10.36
N LEU A 524 5.57 -9.26 9.79
CA LEU A 524 4.12 -9.24 9.94
C LEU A 524 3.71 -10.21 11.05
N VAL A 525 2.98 -9.73 12.04
CA VAL A 525 2.49 -10.56 13.16
C VAL A 525 1.02 -10.88 12.92
N ILE A 526 0.69 -12.15 12.73
CA ILE A 526 -0.68 -12.65 12.70
C ILE A 526 -1.08 -12.93 14.15
N ARG A 527 -2.13 -12.25 14.62
CA ARG A 527 -2.56 -12.24 16.01
C ARG A 527 -3.43 -13.44 16.34
N LYS A 528 -3.12 -14.12 17.43
CA LYS A 528 -3.98 -15.13 18.05
C LYS A 528 -5.27 -14.48 18.57
N ALA A 529 -6.33 -15.26 18.66
CA ALA A 529 -7.54 -14.81 19.34
C ALA A 529 -7.39 -14.94 20.87
N VAL A 530 -8.19 -14.17 21.59
CA VAL A 530 -8.28 -14.22 23.06
C VAL A 530 -9.71 -14.63 23.42
N GLN A 531 -9.88 -15.61 24.31
CA GLN A 531 -11.18 -16.02 24.88
C GLN A 531 -12.29 -16.28 23.85
N ASN A 532 -11.97 -16.92 22.71
CA ASN A 532 -12.91 -17.17 21.62
C ASN A 532 -13.57 -15.89 21.04
N ASP A 533 -12.99 -14.70 21.21
CA ASP A 533 -13.52 -13.45 20.67
C ASP A 533 -13.04 -13.21 19.22
N PRO A 534 -13.96 -13.23 18.22
CA PRO A 534 -13.62 -13.00 16.82
C PRO A 534 -13.10 -11.58 16.53
N SER A 535 -13.35 -10.61 17.43
CA SER A 535 -12.88 -9.24 17.28
C SER A 535 -11.41 -9.06 17.72
N LEU A 536 -10.86 -10.04 18.45
CA LEU A 536 -9.55 -9.93 19.08
C LEU A 536 -8.47 -10.84 18.46
N GLY A 537 -8.71 -11.42 17.28
CA GLY A 537 -7.67 -12.18 16.59
C GLY A 537 -8.09 -12.90 15.31
N SER A 538 -7.20 -13.78 14.84
CA SER A 538 -7.36 -14.51 13.58
C SER A 538 -8.17 -15.79 13.74
N TYR A 539 -9.02 -16.09 12.76
CA TYR A 539 -9.82 -17.31 12.73
C TYR A 539 -10.13 -17.77 11.30
N ILE A 540 -10.61 -19.00 11.19
CA ILE A 540 -11.11 -19.61 9.97
C ILE A 540 -12.59 -19.93 10.18
N THR A 541 -13.44 -19.61 9.20
CA THR A 541 -14.88 -19.87 9.27
C THR A 541 -15.25 -21.06 8.41
N PHE A 542 -16.12 -21.91 8.94
CA PHE A 542 -16.73 -23.06 8.28
C PHE A 542 -18.25 -22.91 8.28
N GLY A 543 -18.88 -23.47 7.26
CA GLY A 543 -20.32 -23.60 7.14
C GLY A 543 -20.73 -25.01 6.72
N CYS A 544 -22.00 -25.19 6.35
CA CYS A 544 -22.56 -26.50 5.97
C CYS A 544 -21.97 -27.10 4.69
N ASN A 545 -21.20 -26.34 3.91
CA ASN A 545 -20.50 -26.82 2.72
C ASN A 545 -19.00 -27.05 2.97
N GLY A 546 -18.53 -26.86 4.20
CA GLY A 546 -17.13 -26.92 4.58
C GLY A 546 -16.51 -25.55 4.79
N PHE A 547 -15.24 -25.40 4.41
CA PHE A 547 -14.47 -24.16 4.57
C PHE A 547 -15.09 -22.99 3.79
N GLU A 548 -15.16 -21.82 4.43
CA GLU A 548 -15.66 -20.59 3.80
C GLU A 548 -14.54 -19.57 3.54
N GLN A 549 -13.83 -19.16 4.60
CA GLN A 549 -12.87 -18.04 4.52
C GLN A 549 -11.88 -18.04 5.70
N PHE A 550 -10.64 -17.65 5.39
CA PHE A 550 -9.64 -17.17 6.35
C PHE A 550 -9.92 -15.71 6.70
N ASN A 551 -9.95 -15.38 7.99
CA ASN A 551 -9.99 -14.01 8.51
C ASN A 551 -8.79 -13.80 9.44
N LEU A 552 -7.70 -13.23 8.92
CA LEU A 552 -6.46 -13.04 9.68
C LEU A 552 -6.37 -11.59 10.15
N GLN A 553 -6.24 -11.40 11.45
CA GLN A 553 -5.90 -10.11 12.04
C GLN A 553 -4.39 -10.01 12.14
N CYS A 554 -3.82 -9.02 11.46
CA CYS A 554 -2.39 -8.86 11.33
C CYS A 554 -1.95 -7.47 11.75
N SER A 555 -0.79 -7.37 12.39
CA SER A 555 -0.19 -6.11 12.80
C SER A 555 1.23 -5.97 12.26
N TYR A 556 1.56 -4.80 11.71
CA TYR A 556 2.94 -4.32 11.62
C TYR A 556 3.24 -3.44 12.83
N ILE A 557 4.35 -3.73 13.51
CA ILE A 557 4.81 -2.94 14.66
C ILE A 557 6.07 -2.18 14.24
N PHE A 558 5.97 -0.86 14.13
CA PHE A 558 7.07 -0.01 13.73
C PHE A 558 7.92 0.38 14.95
N PRO A 559 9.25 0.23 14.89
CA PRO A 559 10.14 0.67 15.97
C PRO A 559 10.03 2.17 16.23
N THR A 560 10.09 2.58 17.50
CA THR A 560 10.08 3.99 17.92
C THR A 560 11.27 4.79 17.40
N THR A 561 12.34 4.11 16.98
CA THR A 561 13.49 4.72 16.30
C THR A 561 13.19 5.15 14.87
N GLN A 562 12.12 4.64 14.26
CA GLN A 562 11.68 4.98 12.90
C GLN A 562 10.45 5.88 12.92
N LEU A 563 9.38 5.43 13.58
CA LEU A 563 8.10 6.14 13.69
C LEU A 563 7.69 6.26 15.15
N GLN A 564 7.18 7.42 15.53
CA GLN A 564 6.72 7.72 16.88
C GLN A 564 5.22 8.04 16.85
N ARG A 565 4.42 7.39 17.70
CA ARG A 565 2.99 7.70 17.81
C ARG A 565 2.76 9.13 18.29
N THR A 566 1.77 9.81 17.73
CA THR A 566 1.48 11.21 18.07
C THR A 566 0.66 11.35 19.36
N ASP A 567 -0.15 10.34 19.70
CA ASP A 567 -1.01 10.34 20.88
C ASP A 567 -0.29 9.89 22.16
N ASN A 568 0.64 8.94 22.03
CA ASN A 568 1.49 8.45 23.11
C ASN A 568 2.85 7.99 22.59
N THR A 569 3.84 8.85 22.74
CA THR A 569 5.21 8.66 22.25
C THR A 569 5.96 7.48 22.87
N ALA A 570 5.45 6.87 23.94
CA ALA A 570 6.03 5.69 24.58
C ALA A 570 5.60 4.37 23.93
N LEU A 571 4.52 4.38 23.13
CA LEU A 571 4.00 3.21 22.43
C LEU A 571 4.53 3.16 20.98
N PRO A 572 4.79 1.95 20.43
CA PRO A 572 5.15 1.80 19.03
C PRO A 572 3.96 2.11 18.12
N VAL A 573 4.23 2.60 16.91
CA VAL A 573 3.19 2.78 15.88
C VAL A 573 2.77 1.40 15.38
N VAL A 574 1.47 1.12 15.38
CA VAL A 574 0.91 -0.14 14.92
C VAL A 574 0.05 0.10 13.69
N ALA A 575 0.24 -0.71 12.65
CA ALA A 575 -0.69 -0.83 11.54
C ALA A 575 -1.45 -2.15 11.65
N ASP A 576 -2.75 -2.08 11.91
CA ASP A 576 -3.63 -3.24 12.02
C ASP A 576 -4.40 -3.44 10.72
N ILE A 577 -4.41 -4.69 10.24
CA ILE A 577 -4.87 -5.08 8.92
C ILE A 577 -5.66 -6.37 9.06
N THR A 578 -6.88 -6.38 8.54
CA THR A 578 -7.67 -7.60 8.42
C THR A 578 -7.51 -8.17 7.02
N LEU A 579 -6.83 -9.31 6.91
CA LEU A 579 -6.70 -10.07 5.67
C LEU A 579 -7.86 -11.07 5.54
N LYS A 580 -8.51 -11.11 4.39
CA LYS A 580 -9.57 -12.06 4.09
C LYS A 580 -9.28 -12.83 2.81
N SER A 581 -9.53 -14.15 2.83
CA SER A 581 -9.39 -14.97 1.61
C SER A 581 -10.09 -16.32 1.70
N SER A 582 -10.56 -16.84 0.57
CA SER A 582 -10.99 -18.24 0.41
C SER A 582 -9.84 -19.16 -0.04
N SER A 583 -8.61 -18.67 -0.14
CA SER A 583 -7.46 -19.44 -0.61
C SER A 583 -6.20 -19.06 0.16
N TRP A 584 -5.55 -20.08 0.71
CA TRP A 584 -4.33 -19.86 1.48
C TRP A 584 -3.22 -19.28 0.58
N GLY A 585 -2.61 -18.19 1.04
CA GLY A 585 -1.54 -17.50 0.31
C GLY A 585 -1.99 -16.46 -0.72
N GLN A 586 -3.30 -16.22 -0.86
CA GLN A 586 -3.88 -15.16 -1.70
C GLN A 586 -4.65 -14.19 -0.81
N PHE A 587 -3.96 -13.23 -0.19
CA PHE A 587 -4.57 -12.36 0.81
C PHE A 587 -4.59 -10.92 0.35
N ILE A 588 -5.76 -10.31 0.46
CA ILE A 588 -5.94 -8.85 0.38
C ILE A 588 -6.54 -8.42 1.70
N GLY A 589 -5.98 -7.36 2.27
CA GLY A 589 -6.42 -6.86 3.56
C GLY A 589 -6.57 -5.36 3.56
N TYR A 590 -7.46 -4.91 4.44
CA TYR A 590 -7.77 -3.51 4.65
C TYR A 590 -7.54 -3.20 6.11
N GLY A 591 -7.05 -2.00 6.39
CA GLY A 591 -6.61 -1.65 7.72
C GLY A 591 -6.48 -0.17 8.00
N SER A 592 -5.85 0.11 9.13
CA SER A 592 -5.51 1.45 9.61
C SER A 592 -4.14 1.42 10.28
N ILE A 593 -3.52 2.59 10.40
CA ILE A 593 -2.29 2.79 11.15
C ILE A 593 -2.52 3.90 12.16
N ASP A 594 -1.91 3.77 13.35
CA ASP A 594 -1.87 4.86 14.32
C ASP A 594 -1.31 6.14 13.68
N ASN A 595 -1.80 7.31 14.07
CA ASN A 595 -1.18 8.57 13.66
C ASN A 595 0.26 8.64 14.19
N PHE A 596 1.19 9.05 13.33
CA PHE A 596 2.63 8.98 13.63
C PHE A 596 3.40 10.20 13.17
N SER A 597 4.52 10.48 13.84
CA SER A 597 5.59 11.37 13.38
C SER A 597 6.81 10.53 13.00
N VAL A 598 7.55 10.98 11.99
CA VAL A 598 8.80 10.31 11.58
C VAL A 598 9.94 10.81 12.47
N THR A 599 10.72 9.91 13.06
CA THR A 599 11.80 10.30 14.00
C THR A 599 12.88 11.18 13.33
N GLY A 600 13.11 11.01 12.02
CA GLY A 600 14.00 11.89 11.24
C GLY A 600 13.45 13.29 10.96
N ALA A 601 12.13 13.47 11.06
CA ALA A 601 11.41 14.73 10.80
C ALA A 601 10.38 15.01 11.92
N PRO A 602 10.84 15.24 13.17
CA PRO A 602 9.96 15.45 14.32
C PRO A 602 9.07 16.68 14.11
N GLY A 603 7.81 16.57 14.51
CA GLY A 603 6.78 17.60 14.35
C GLY A 603 5.99 17.51 13.05
N TRP A 604 6.42 16.69 12.09
CA TRP A 604 5.61 16.32 10.93
C TRP A 604 4.70 15.18 11.33
N ASN A 605 3.41 15.45 11.52
CA ASN A 605 2.44 14.43 11.90
C ASN A 605 1.73 13.89 10.66
N PHE A 606 1.57 12.57 10.61
CA PHE A 606 0.98 11.84 9.51
C PHE A 606 -0.27 11.11 10.00
N SER A 607 -1.35 11.23 9.24
CA SER A 607 -2.58 10.45 9.42
C SER A 607 -2.96 9.79 8.11
N ALA A 608 -2.96 8.46 8.07
CA ALA A 608 -3.24 7.69 6.86
C ALA A 608 -4.66 7.12 6.87
N GLN A 609 -5.30 7.11 5.70
CA GLN A 609 -6.63 6.55 5.48
C GLN A 609 -6.61 5.56 4.31
N ASN A 610 -7.52 4.59 4.34
CA ASN A 610 -7.70 3.55 3.31
C ASN A 610 -6.40 2.79 3.02
N ILE A 611 -5.91 2.07 4.03
CA ILE A 611 -4.73 1.24 3.91
C ILE A 611 -5.11 -0.11 3.32
N ILE A 612 -4.34 -0.54 2.33
CA ILE A 612 -4.49 -1.83 1.66
C ILE A 612 -3.17 -2.58 1.73
N LEU A 613 -3.22 -3.84 2.16
CA LEU A 613 -2.13 -4.78 2.04
C LEU A 613 -2.49 -5.82 0.99
N ASP A 614 -1.72 -5.86 -0.09
CA ASP A 614 -1.86 -6.84 -1.15
C ASP A 614 -0.74 -7.88 -1.07
N LEU A 615 -1.13 -9.12 -0.81
CA LEU A 615 -0.27 -10.30 -0.82
C LEU A 615 -0.73 -11.32 -1.89
N ASP A 616 -1.73 -10.97 -2.70
CA ASP A 616 -2.25 -11.82 -3.77
C ASP A 616 -1.20 -11.96 -4.89
N GLN A 617 -1.26 -13.08 -5.61
CA GLN A 617 -0.35 -13.38 -6.73
C GLN A 617 -1.04 -13.31 -8.09
N LEU A 618 -2.37 -13.21 -8.11
CA LEU A 618 -3.18 -13.33 -9.32
C LEU A 618 -3.78 -12.00 -9.75
N THR A 619 -4.24 -11.18 -8.81
CA THR A 619 -4.98 -9.94 -9.10
C THR A 619 -4.67 -8.84 -8.10
N ASN A 620 -4.67 -7.59 -8.57
CA ASN A 620 -4.54 -6.41 -7.71
C ASN A 620 -5.93 -5.79 -7.45
N PRO A 621 -6.16 -5.16 -6.27
CA PRO A 621 -7.34 -4.35 -6.01
C PRO A 621 -7.49 -3.20 -7.02
N LYS A 622 -8.73 -2.82 -7.35
CA LYS A 622 -9.02 -1.74 -8.32
C LYS A 622 -8.70 -0.35 -7.77
N GLU A 623 -8.65 -0.25 -6.45
CA GLU A 623 -8.36 0.95 -5.69
C GLU A 623 -6.87 1.35 -5.80
N VAL A 624 -5.99 0.37 -6.06
CA VAL A 624 -4.54 0.62 -6.19
C VAL A 624 -4.26 1.31 -7.53
N LYS A 625 -3.85 2.57 -7.47
CA LYS A 625 -3.50 3.38 -8.64
C LYS A 625 -1.98 3.48 -8.78
N PHE A 626 -1.46 2.86 -9.83
CA PHE A 626 -0.03 2.92 -10.16
C PHE A 626 0.32 4.19 -10.95
N PRO A 627 1.43 4.87 -10.64
CA PRO A 627 1.97 5.96 -11.47
C PRO A 627 2.30 5.50 -12.90
N ALA A 628 2.25 6.41 -13.89
CA ALA A 628 2.43 6.08 -15.31
C ALA A 628 3.72 5.32 -15.66
N ASN A 629 4.81 5.53 -14.89
CA ASN A 629 6.10 4.87 -15.09
C ASN A 629 6.36 3.71 -14.10
N TYR A 630 5.35 3.34 -13.31
CA TYR A 630 5.48 2.26 -12.35
C TYR A 630 5.00 0.95 -13.00
N LEU A 631 5.96 0.09 -13.33
CA LEU A 631 5.68 -1.26 -13.84
C LEU A 631 5.65 -2.24 -12.65
N PRO A 632 4.46 -2.68 -12.20
CA PRO A 632 4.36 -3.68 -11.13
C PRO A 632 4.99 -4.99 -11.60
N ASN A 633 6.06 -5.43 -10.92
CA ASN A 633 6.72 -6.73 -11.06
C ASN A 633 6.80 -7.30 -12.50
N ASN A 634 7.17 -6.47 -13.50
CA ASN A 634 7.29 -6.88 -14.91
C ASN A 634 6.02 -7.56 -15.49
N GLY A 635 4.82 -7.18 -15.06
CA GLY A 635 3.55 -7.69 -15.58
C GLY A 635 2.87 -8.79 -14.73
N ALA A 636 3.43 -9.12 -13.57
CA ALA A 636 2.76 -9.95 -12.55
C ALA A 636 1.92 -9.09 -11.58
N ALA A 637 1.08 -9.74 -10.76
CA ALA A 637 0.38 -9.07 -9.67
C ALA A 637 1.38 -8.37 -8.72
N TRP A 638 1.00 -7.18 -8.29
CA TRP A 638 1.78 -6.35 -7.38
C TRP A 638 1.59 -6.88 -5.96
N LYS A 639 2.61 -6.70 -5.12
CA LYS A 639 2.55 -7.03 -3.70
C LYS A 639 3.15 -5.90 -2.91
N GLY A 640 2.45 -5.45 -1.89
CA GLY A 640 2.90 -4.32 -1.11
C GLY A 640 1.80 -3.70 -0.28
N PHE A 641 2.15 -2.56 0.29
CA PHE A 641 1.29 -1.73 1.08
C PHE A 641 0.92 -0.50 0.25
N TYR A 642 -0.36 -0.20 0.19
CA TYR A 642 -0.91 0.95 -0.50
C TYR A 642 -1.66 1.83 0.49
N ILE A 643 -1.41 3.13 0.42
CA ILE A 643 -2.14 4.14 1.20
C ILE A 643 -2.79 5.08 0.20
N ASP A 644 -4.12 5.09 0.17
CA ASP A 644 -4.87 5.93 -0.75
C ASP A 644 -4.65 7.42 -0.47
N GLN A 645 -4.70 7.79 0.82
CA GLN A 645 -4.54 9.17 1.26
C GLN A 645 -3.77 9.22 2.59
N ILE A 646 -2.80 10.11 2.67
CA ILE A 646 -2.15 10.51 3.91
C ILE A 646 -2.29 12.02 4.08
N ALA A 647 -2.78 12.46 5.23
CA ALA A 647 -2.73 13.85 5.65
C ALA A 647 -1.41 14.09 6.37
N VAL A 648 -0.74 15.18 6.03
CA VAL A 648 0.52 15.63 6.59
C VAL A 648 0.28 16.98 7.25
N GLU A 649 0.43 17.02 8.56
CA GLU A 649 0.39 18.24 9.36
C GLU A 649 1.81 18.82 9.42
N LEU A 650 1.93 20.11 9.08
CA LEU A 650 3.19 20.84 9.18
C LEU A 650 3.56 21.05 10.66
N PRO A 651 4.86 20.97 11.03
CA PRO A 651 5.33 21.34 12.37
C PRO A 651 4.87 22.74 12.77
N GLU A 652 4.62 22.95 14.07
CA GLU A 652 4.28 24.27 14.64
C GLU A 652 5.31 25.36 14.27
N ASP A 653 6.59 24.96 14.24
CA ASP A 653 7.72 25.80 13.80
C ASP A 653 7.59 26.31 12.34
N ILE A 654 6.87 25.59 11.47
CA ILE A 654 6.69 25.90 10.05
C ILE A 654 5.32 26.52 9.77
N SER A 655 4.27 26.06 10.46
CA SER A 655 2.90 26.49 10.16
C SER A 655 2.70 27.99 10.36
N MET A 656 3.41 28.62 11.33
CA MET A 656 3.55 30.08 11.55
C MET A 656 2.25 30.89 11.36
N ALA A 657 1.11 30.25 11.58
CA ALA A 657 -0.23 30.76 11.37
C ALA A 657 -0.89 31.06 12.72
N ALA A 658 -1.72 32.08 12.78
CA ALA A 658 -2.46 32.43 13.99
C ALA A 658 -3.53 31.37 14.31
N GLY A 659 -3.15 30.32 15.06
CA GLY A 659 -4.07 29.46 15.81
C GLY A 659 -4.58 28.17 15.14
N ASN A 660 -4.17 27.82 13.91
CA ASN A 660 -4.55 26.57 13.26
C ASN A 660 -3.32 25.83 12.72
N SER A 661 -3.29 24.50 12.86
CA SER A 661 -2.29 23.68 12.19
C SER A 661 -2.62 23.54 10.71
N THR A 662 -1.57 23.59 9.89
CA THR A 662 -1.69 23.57 8.44
C THR A 662 -1.49 22.14 7.95
N THR A 663 -2.43 21.63 7.15
CA THR A 663 -2.41 20.24 6.66
C THR A 663 -2.46 20.19 5.14
N PHE A 664 -1.75 19.24 4.54
CA PHE A 664 -1.86 18.90 3.12
C PHE A 664 -1.94 17.39 2.94
N SER A 665 -2.46 16.92 1.81
CA SER A 665 -2.65 15.49 1.57
C SER A 665 -1.75 14.97 0.45
N ALA A 666 -1.20 13.76 0.62
CA ALA A 666 -0.61 12.99 -0.47
C ALA A 666 -1.47 11.76 -0.76
N ASN A 667 -1.54 11.37 -2.03
CA ASN A 667 -2.39 10.26 -2.46
C ASN A 667 -1.59 9.17 -3.18
N ASN A 668 -2.11 7.94 -3.18
CA ASN A 668 -1.59 6.78 -3.91
C ASN A 668 -0.14 6.42 -3.53
N ILE A 669 0.15 6.30 -2.23
CA ILE A 669 1.48 5.89 -1.75
C ILE A 669 1.62 4.39 -1.88
N ILE A 670 2.75 3.96 -2.45
CA ILE A 670 3.09 2.55 -2.66
C ILE A 670 4.34 2.24 -1.85
N ILE A 671 4.32 1.15 -1.08
CA ILE A 671 5.49 0.65 -0.35
C ILE A 671 5.61 -0.85 -0.65
N ASP A 672 6.70 -1.24 -1.30
CA ASP A 672 6.96 -2.62 -1.70
C ASP A 672 8.44 -3.02 -1.52
N ASN A 673 8.84 -4.15 -2.11
CA ASN A 673 10.23 -4.60 -2.09
C ASN A 673 11.20 -3.73 -2.93
N GLN A 674 10.69 -2.86 -3.79
CA GLN A 674 11.46 -1.89 -4.57
C GLN A 674 11.60 -0.56 -3.82
N GLY A 675 10.78 -0.34 -2.79
CA GLY A 675 10.86 0.79 -1.88
C GLY A 675 9.57 1.59 -1.80
N MET A 676 9.64 2.76 -1.19
CA MET A 676 8.55 3.71 -1.15
C MET A 676 8.49 4.51 -2.46
N THR A 677 7.28 4.63 -3.01
CA THR A 677 6.95 5.52 -4.14
C THR A 677 5.78 6.39 -3.71
N CYS A 678 5.95 7.70 -3.72
CA CYS A 678 4.90 8.66 -3.41
C CYS A 678 5.13 9.98 -4.13
N ARG A 679 4.02 10.64 -4.48
CA ARG A 679 4.02 12.04 -4.92
C ARG A 679 3.04 12.80 -4.02
N ALA A 680 3.58 13.57 -3.10
CA ALA A 680 2.82 14.44 -2.21
C ALA A 680 2.75 15.82 -2.84
N GLU A 681 1.55 16.40 -2.96
CA GLU A 681 1.34 17.76 -3.47
C GLU A 681 0.29 18.47 -2.63
N GLY A 682 0.67 19.60 -2.06
CA GLY A 682 -0.23 20.52 -1.38
C GLY A 682 -0.29 21.84 -2.13
N VAL A 683 -1.48 22.44 -2.24
CA VAL A 683 -1.70 23.77 -2.84
C VAL A 683 -2.51 24.65 -1.88
N ASN A 684 -2.25 25.96 -1.89
CA ASN A 684 -2.85 26.95 -0.99
C ASN A 684 -2.76 26.53 0.49
N ILE A 685 -1.55 26.16 0.90
CA ILE A 685 -1.28 25.56 2.20
C ILE A 685 -1.31 26.61 3.31
N LEU A 686 -0.73 27.79 3.07
CA LEU A 686 -0.78 28.92 3.99
C LEU A 686 -1.03 30.21 3.21
N ASP A 687 -2.09 30.94 3.56
CA ASP A 687 -2.44 32.20 2.91
C ASP A 687 -1.60 33.36 3.47
N ILE A 688 -1.16 34.26 2.59
CA ILE A 688 -0.26 35.38 2.92
C ILE A 688 -0.83 36.33 3.96
N SER A 689 -2.17 36.45 4.06
CA SER A 689 -2.84 37.30 5.06
C SER A 689 -2.77 36.74 6.48
N THR A 690 -2.47 35.45 6.62
CA THR A 690 -2.46 34.74 7.92
C THR A 690 -1.08 34.31 8.37
N GLY A 691 -0.14 34.11 7.44
CA GLY A 691 1.22 33.70 7.77
C GLY A 691 2.10 34.87 8.19
N ASN A 692 2.79 34.72 9.31
CA ASN A 692 3.74 35.72 9.81
C ASN A 692 5.03 35.06 10.30
N VAL A 693 6.16 35.47 9.74
CA VAL A 693 7.49 35.00 10.18
C VAL A 693 8.37 36.20 10.49
N GLY A 694 8.77 36.35 11.76
CA GLY A 694 9.64 37.45 12.20
C GLY A 694 9.18 38.85 11.80
N GLY A 695 7.86 39.06 11.63
CA GLY A 695 7.27 40.34 11.19
C GLY A 695 7.05 40.49 9.67
N TRP A 696 7.47 39.52 8.84
CA TRP A 696 7.17 39.50 7.41
C TRP A 696 5.93 38.65 7.13
N ALA A 697 5.11 39.04 6.16
CA ALA A 697 4.00 38.22 5.69
C ALA A 697 4.54 37.04 4.87
N TYR A 698 3.91 35.88 4.97
CA TYR A 698 4.44 34.65 4.39
C TYR A 698 3.32 33.70 3.96
N SER A 699 3.47 33.06 2.81
CA SER A 699 2.52 32.08 2.26
C SER A 699 3.23 30.85 1.75
N ILE A 700 2.52 29.72 1.74
CA ILE A 700 2.95 28.48 1.08
C ILE A 700 1.89 28.16 0.03
N ASP A 701 2.10 28.59 -1.20
CA ASP A 701 1.16 28.37 -2.30
C ASP A 701 1.23 26.94 -2.80
N SER A 702 2.42 26.33 -2.81
CA SER A 702 2.55 24.91 -3.11
C SER A 702 3.71 24.24 -2.39
N ILE A 703 3.52 22.98 -2.04
CA ILE A 703 4.58 22.07 -1.58
C ILE A 703 4.47 20.78 -2.38
N SER A 704 5.59 20.25 -2.86
CA SER A 704 5.63 18.93 -3.48
C SER A 704 6.84 18.12 -3.06
N VAL A 705 6.65 16.81 -2.92
CA VAL A 705 7.72 15.83 -2.67
C VAL A 705 7.45 14.63 -3.55
N ASN A 706 8.45 14.24 -4.34
CA ASN A 706 8.37 13.10 -5.24
C ASN A 706 9.49 12.10 -4.91
N ILE A 707 9.09 10.92 -4.46
CA ILE A 707 9.96 9.80 -4.15
C ILE A 707 9.55 8.64 -5.05
N PHE A 708 10.50 8.03 -5.75
CA PHE A 708 10.26 6.89 -6.64
C PHE A 708 11.20 5.75 -6.26
N LYS A 709 10.64 4.65 -5.73
CA LYS A 709 11.38 3.44 -5.31
C LYS A 709 12.57 3.76 -4.41
N ASN A 710 12.31 4.43 -3.29
CA ASN A 710 13.31 4.97 -2.35
C ASN A 710 14.30 6.00 -2.93
N SER A 711 14.18 6.40 -4.20
CA SER A 711 14.99 7.45 -4.79
C SER A 711 14.25 8.79 -4.69
N PHE A 712 14.91 9.77 -4.06
CA PHE A 712 14.43 11.14 -4.08
C PHE A 712 14.51 11.69 -5.52
N VAL A 713 13.37 12.07 -6.09
CA VAL A 713 13.33 12.64 -7.45
C VAL A 713 13.47 14.16 -7.36
N ASN A 714 12.60 14.81 -6.62
CA ASN A 714 12.64 16.23 -6.31
C ASN A 714 11.70 16.57 -5.15
N ALA A 715 11.91 17.74 -4.56
CA ALA A 715 10.96 18.40 -3.68
C ALA A 715 10.94 19.89 -4.05
N HIS A 716 9.83 20.56 -3.80
CA HIS A 716 9.65 21.97 -4.15
C HIS A 716 8.74 22.64 -3.12
N VAL A 717 9.07 23.86 -2.72
CA VAL A 717 8.13 24.76 -2.04
C VAL A 717 8.07 26.08 -2.82
N ALA A 718 6.87 26.61 -3.02
CA ALA A 718 6.67 27.92 -3.63
C ALA A 718 5.64 28.73 -2.86
N GLY A 719 5.78 30.04 -2.91
CA GLY A 719 4.89 30.98 -2.24
C GLY A 719 5.34 32.42 -2.42
N LYS A 720 4.80 33.30 -1.59
CA LYS A 720 5.11 34.73 -1.54
C LYS A 720 5.58 35.16 -0.16
N MET A 721 6.50 36.11 -0.15
CA MET A 721 7.03 36.74 1.05
C MET A 721 6.81 38.26 0.99
N GLY A 722 6.09 38.80 1.97
CA GLY A 722 5.83 40.23 2.12
C GLY A 722 6.93 40.91 2.92
N ILE A 723 7.76 41.71 2.24
CA ILE A 723 8.90 42.40 2.84
C ILE A 723 8.50 43.82 3.22
N GLY A 724 8.28 44.05 4.52
CA GLY A 724 7.74 45.32 5.02
C GLY A 724 8.56 46.57 4.67
N VAL A 725 9.90 46.48 4.60
CA VAL A 725 10.75 47.63 4.22
C VAL A 725 10.59 48.01 2.75
N LEU A 726 10.16 47.09 1.88
CA LEU A 726 9.94 47.33 0.45
C LEU A 726 8.48 47.62 0.12
N ASP A 727 7.56 47.37 1.05
CA ASP A 727 6.10 47.40 0.79
C ASP A 727 5.74 46.51 -0.41
N ALA A 728 6.42 45.36 -0.53
CA ALA A 728 6.38 44.49 -1.70
C ALA A 728 6.19 43.01 -1.33
N GLU A 729 5.53 42.28 -2.22
CA GLU A 729 5.41 40.81 -2.17
C GLU A 729 6.35 40.19 -3.21
N ILE A 730 7.24 39.31 -2.74
CA ILE A 730 8.20 38.62 -3.60
C ILE A 730 7.82 37.15 -3.70
N GLU A 731 7.60 36.69 -4.93
CA GLU A 731 7.41 35.27 -5.25
C GLU A 731 8.72 34.51 -5.06
N TYR A 732 8.64 33.30 -4.52
CA TYR A 732 9.81 32.46 -4.29
C TYR A 732 9.54 31.00 -4.64
N GLN A 733 10.64 30.28 -4.91
CA GLN A 733 10.69 28.84 -5.10
C GLN A 733 11.91 28.28 -4.38
N GLY A 734 11.82 27.14 -3.70
CA GLY A 734 12.97 26.65 -2.94
C GLY A 734 12.83 25.26 -2.34
N LEU A 735 13.71 25.00 -1.37
CA LEU A 735 13.81 23.74 -0.63
C LEU A 735 13.78 24.01 0.88
N ILE A 736 13.18 23.08 1.62
CA ILE A 736 13.20 23.03 3.08
C ILE A 736 14.19 21.93 3.50
N PHE A 737 15.12 22.26 4.39
CA PHE A 737 16.11 21.31 4.91
C PHE A 737 16.33 21.55 6.40
N LYS A 738 17.19 20.73 7.03
CA LYS A 738 17.60 20.94 8.42
C LYS A 738 19.03 21.50 8.49
N ASP A 739 19.23 22.48 9.34
CA ASP A 739 20.56 23.01 9.66
C ASP A 739 21.37 22.04 10.55
N ASN A 740 22.63 22.40 10.82
CA ASN A 740 23.52 21.61 11.69
C ASN A 740 23.04 21.50 13.15
N ASN A 741 22.07 22.35 13.55
CA ASN A 741 21.44 22.36 14.87
C ASN A 741 20.10 21.61 14.87
N ASN A 742 19.76 20.91 13.78
CA ASN A 742 18.53 20.14 13.59
C ASN A 742 17.25 21.00 13.54
N ASN A 743 17.36 22.32 13.36
CA ASN A 743 16.23 23.22 13.10
C ASN A 743 15.88 23.21 11.61
N TYR A 744 14.61 23.47 11.28
CA TYR A 744 14.21 23.66 9.89
C TYR A 744 14.77 24.98 9.35
N SER A 745 15.34 24.97 8.15
CA SER A 745 15.81 26.17 7.43
C SER A 745 15.22 26.15 6.03
N PHE A 746 14.86 27.33 5.55
CA PHE A 746 14.28 27.55 4.23
C PHE A 746 15.32 28.27 3.39
N ASN A 747 15.74 27.66 2.28
CA ASN A 747 16.54 28.34 1.27
C ASN A 747 15.67 28.51 0.03
N LEU A 748 15.24 29.75 -0.16
CA LEU A 748 14.23 30.15 -1.12
C LEU A 748 14.89 31.04 -2.17
N SER A 749 14.67 30.74 -3.44
CA SER A 749 15.08 31.55 -4.56
C SER A 749 13.93 32.49 -4.95
N PRO A 750 14.03 33.80 -4.71
CA PRO A 750 13.05 34.77 -5.18
C PRO A 750 13.06 34.80 -6.71
N VAL A 751 11.90 35.00 -7.33
CA VAL A 751 11.72 35.00 -8.80
C VAL A 751 10.83 36.14 -9.25
N GLY A 752 10.98 36.53 -10.52
CA GLY A 752 10.14 37.54 -11.15
C GLY A 752 10.58 38.97 -10.85
N SER A 753 9.60 39.88 -10.79
CA SER A 753 9.79 41.29 -10.53
C SER A 753 8.78 41.79 -9.51
N PHE A 754 9.16 42.80 -8.71
CA PHE A 754 8.28 43.43 -7.74
C PHE A 754 8.41 44.96 -7.82
N ALA A 755 7.32 45.66 -7.50
CA ALA A 755 7.36 47.12 -7.38
C ALA A 755 7.83 47.50 -5.97
N ILE A 756 8.56 48.61 -5.86
CA ILE A 756 8.83 49.33 -4.61
C ILE A 756 8.05 50.64 -4.73
N PRO A 757 6.74 50.66 -4.42
CA PRO A 757 5.84 51.69 -4.90
C PRO A 757 6.18 53.08 -4.37
N TYR A 758 6.73 53.16 -3.15
CA TYR A 758 7.14 54.42 -2.55
C TYR A 758 8.41 55.04 -3.18
N LEU A 759 9.20 54.26 -3.91
CA LEU A 759 10.30 54.74 -4.74
C LEU A 759 9.94 54.81 -6.22
N MET A 760 8.70 54.43 -6.58
CA MET A 760 8.26 54.26 -7.98
C MET A 760 9.19 53.33 -8.80
N LEU A 761 9.89 52.42 -8.13
CA LEU A 761 10.80 51.47 -8.78
C LEU A 761 10.07 50.19 -9.12
N THR A 762 10.44 49.61 -10.26
CA THR A 762 10.23 48.20 -10.57
C THR A 762 11.58 47.50 -10.46
N ALA A 763 11.66 46.47 -9.62
CA ALA A 763 12.85 45.66 -9.43
C ALA A 763 12.67 44.29 -10.08
N SER A 764 13.58 43.91 -10.98
CA SER A 764 13.71 42.56 -11.52
C SER A 764 14.75 41.78 -10.72
N ILE A 765 14.43 40.55 -10.33
CA ILE A 765 15.33 39.71 -9.52
C ILE A 765 16.34 39.00 -10.42
N ASP A 766 17.63 39.23 -10.16
CA ASP A 766 18.75 38.59 -10.86
C ASP A 766 19.15 37.27 -10.16
N GLN A 767 19.83 36.40 -10.91
CA GLN A 767 20.34 35.12 -10.40
C GLN A 767 21.30 35.33 -9.21
N GLY A 768 21.28 34.39 -8.26
CA GLY A 768 22.09 34.45 -7.04
C GLY A 768 21.42 35.20 -5.89
N SER A 769 20.27 35.84 -6.13
CA SER A 769 19.39 36.32 -5.06
C SER A 769 18.84 35.16 -4.24
N TYR A 770 18.70 35.32 -2.94
CA TYR A 770 18.04 34.35 -2.09
C TYR A 770 17.29 34.99 -0.91
N LEU A 771 16.26 34.29 -0.46
CA LEU A 771 15.48 34.54 0.73
C LEU A 771 15.71 33.36 1.67
N ALA A 772 15.86 33.63 2.96
CA ALA A 772 16.08 32.60 3.95
C ALA A 772 15.21 32.83 5.18
N ILE A 773 14.77 31.73 5.79
CA ILE A 773 14.10 31.72 7.09
C ILE A 773 14.89 30.80 7.99
N GLU A 774 15.48 31.37 9.05
CA GLU A 774 16.36 30.63 9.95
C GLU A 774 16.04 30.92 11.42
N LYS A 775 16.22 29.90 12.26
CA LYS A 775 16.02 30.01 13.70
C LYS A 775 17.24 30.67 14.33
N GLN A 776 17.02 31.81 14.98
CA GLN A 776 18.10 32.56 15.62
C GLN A 776 18.58 31.84 16.90
N PRO A 777 19.89 31.54 17.05
CA PRO A 777 20.40 30.76 18.19
C PRO A 777 20.11 31.38 19.57
N VAL A 778 20.02 32.71 19.64
CA VAL A 778 19.87 33.45 20.91
C VAL A 778 18.41 33.64 21.30
N THR A 779 17.53 33.97 20.36
CA THR A 779 16.12 34.28 20.64
C THR A 779 15.21 33.07 20.47
N ASN A 780 15.70 31.99 19.86
CA ASN A 780 14.96 30.78 19.51
C ASN A 780 13.72 31.05 18.63
N LYS A 781 13.69 32.18 17.91
CA LYS A 781 12.62 32.57 16.98
C LYS A 781 13.12 32.50 15.54
N TYR A 782 12.22 32.14 14.63
CA TYR A 782 12.47 32.23 13.19
C TYR A 782 12.52 33.70 12.77
N LYS A 783 13.56 34.05 12.00
CA LYS A 783 13.73 35.38 11.43
C LYS A 783 13.97 35.24 9.92
N PRO A 784 13.17 35.90 9.08
CA PRO A 784 13.42 35.95 7.66
C PRO A 784 14.51 36.98 7.35
N TYR A 785 15.26 36.73 6.29
CA TYR A 785 16.17 37.69 5.70
C TYR A 785 16.30 37.48 4.20
N ALA A 786 16.81 38.50 3.51
CA ALA A 786 17.03 38.50 2.08
C ALA A 786 18.46 38.96 1.75
N ASP A 787 19.01 38.42 0.68
CA ASP A 787 20.17 38.97 -0.02
C ASP A 787 19.83 38.99 -1.51
N LEU A 788 19.52 40.17 -2.04
CA LEU A 788 18.93 40.33 -3.36
C LEU A 788 19.92 40.99 -4.31
N ASN A 789 20.12 40.37 -5.47
CA ASN A 789 20.69 41.02 -6.65
C ASN A 789 19.52 41.46 -7.52
N ILE A 790 19.29 42.77 -7.67
CA ILE A 790 18.13 43.28 -8.41
C ILE A 790 18.54 44.31 -9.45
N SER A 791 17.95 44.23 -10.63
CA SER A 791 17.98 45.29 -11.63
C SER A 791 16.78 46.20 -11.40
N VAL A 792 17.00 47.49 -11.14
CA VAL A 792 15.92 48.45 -10.84
C VAL A 792 15.70 49.40 -12.00
N GLU A 793 14.42 49.68 -12.24
CA GLU A 793 13.95 50.64 -13.23
C GLU A 793 12.98 51.61 -12.58
N LEU A 794 13.19 52.90 -12.79
CA LEU A 794 12.26 53.97 -12.46
C LEU A 794 11.62 54.43 -13.76
N ASN A 795 10.30 54.55 -13.79
CA ASN A 795 9.64 55.28 -14.86
C ASN A 795 8.54 56.13 -14.26
N VAL A 796 8.67 57.45 -14.40
CA VAL A 796 7.67 58.42 -13.94
C VAL A 796 7.16 59.14 -15.17
N ASN A 797 5.88 58.92 -15.49
CA ASN A 797 5.29 59.51 -16.68
C ASN A 797 4.91 60.98 -16.43
N GLU A 798 4.78 61.76 -17.50
CA GLU A 798 4.35 63.17 -17.44
C GLU A 798 3.06 63.36 -16.60
N ASP A 799 2.09 62.45 -16.75
CA ASP A 799 0.84 62.48 -15.99
C ASP A 799 1.06 62.37 -14.47
N ASP A 800 2.07 61.61 -14.02
CA ASP A 800 2.37 61.46 -12.60
C ASP A 800 2.91 62.76 -12.00
N PHE A 801 3.77 63.47 -12.75
CA PHE A 801 4.21 64.82 -12.38
C PHE A 801 3.03 65.81 -12.34
N ARG A 802 2.13 65.75 -13.33
CA ARG A 802 0.93 66.59 -13.37
C ARG A 802 -0.01 66.31 -12.20
N ASN A 803 -0.26 65.04 -11.88
CA ASN A 803 -1.08 64.59 -10.75
C ASN A 803 -0.46 64.97 -9.40
N ALA A 804 0.86 65.07 -9.32
CA ALA A 804 1.59 65.60 -8.17
C ALA A 804 1.54 67.14 -8.05
N GLY A 805 0.88 67.84 -8.98
CA GLY A 805 0.73 69.29 -8.97
C GLY A 805 1.86 70.05 -9.67
N LEU A 806 2.77 69.35 -10.36
CA LEU A 806 3.94 69.93 -11.02
C LEU A 806 3.70 70.22 -12.51
N GLY A 807 2.45 70.21 -12.97
CA GLY A 807 2.14 70.33 -14.41
C GLY A 807 2.67 71.60 -15.06
N SER A 808 2.64 72.74 -14.36
CA SER A 808 3.21 74.00 -14.86
C SER A 808 4.73 73.95 -14.98
N VAL A 809 5.42 73.28 -14.05
CA VAL A 809 6.87 73.07 -14.09
C VAL A 809 7.23 72.16 -15.26
N VAL A 810 6.44 71.11 -15.51
CA VAL A 810 6.63 70.22 -16.66
C VAL A 810 6.46 70.97 -17.98
N ASP A 811 5.42 71.79 -18.12
CA ASP A 811 5.19 72.60 -19.32
C ASP A 811 6.36 73.57 -19.60
N GLU A 812 6.94 74.15 -18.53
CA GLU A 812 8.10 75.03 -18.62
C GLU A 812 9.39 74.27 -19.00
N LEU A 813 9.64 73.12 -18.37
CA LEU A 813 10.79 72.26 -18.67
C LEU A 813 10.75 71.72 -20.11
N LYS A 814 9.57 71.33 -20.62
CA LYS A 814 9.38 70.91 -22.02
C LYS A 814 9.74 72.03 -23.00
N GLY A 815 9.37 73.27 -22.67
CA GLY A 815 9.74 74.46 -23.43
C GLY A 815 11.25 74.74 -23.42
N ILE A 816 11.91 74.62 -22.28
CA ILE A 816 13.36 74.83 -22.13
C ILE A 816 14.17 73.76 -22.86
N MET A 817 13.78 72.49 -22.73
CA MET A 817 14.52 71.36 -23.29
C MET A 817 14.13 71.04 -24.74
N ASN A 818 13.10 71.70 -25.28
CA ASN A 818 12.58 71.49 -26.62
C ASN A 818 12.18 70.02 -26.89
N ILE A 819 11.37 69.46 -25.98
CA ILE A 819 10.86 68.08 -26.04
C ILE A 819 9.33 68.07 -25.97
N ASP A 820 8.71 67.09 -26.64
CA ASP A 820 7.24 66.98 -26.76
C ASP A 820 6.56 66.28 -25.58
N GLU A 821 7.32 65.52 -24.78
CA GLU A 821 6.88 64.71 -23.64
C GLU A 821 7.95 64.73 -22.55
N PHE A 822 7.55 64.86 -21.28
CA PHE A 822 8.47 64.83 -20.14
C PHE A 822 8.20 63.61 -19.26
N ASP A 823 8.75 62.48 -19.71
CA ASP A 823 8.89 61.28 -18.88
C ASP A 823 10.29 61.24 -18.27
N PHE A 824 10.37 60.80 -17.03
CA PHE A 824 11.63 60.61 -16.32
C PHE A 824 11.84 59.12 -16.05
N GLY A 825 12.74 58.53 -16.82
CA GLY A 825 13.17 57.16 -16.66
C GLY A 825 14.55 57.05 -16.02
N VAL A 826 14.76 56.04 -15.20
CA VAL A 826 16.10 55.57 -14.84
C VAL A 826 16.15 54.07 -15.10
N THR A 827 17.05 53.63 -15.98
CA THR A 827 17.15 52.22 -16.36
C THR A 827 18.58 51.72 -16.26
N GLY A 828 18.74 50.39 -16.17
CA GLY A 828 20.05 49.74 -16.19
C GLY A 828 20.86 49.85 -14.89
N ILE A 829 20.25 50.23 -13.77
CA ILE A 829 20.90 50.18 -12.46
C ILE A 829 20.76 48.76 -11.88
N LYS A 830 21.87 48.21 -11.39
CA LYS A 830 21.87 46.98 -10.61
C LYS A 830 22.27 47.23 -9.17
N PHE A 831 21.53 46.64 -8.23
CA PHE A 831 21.87 46.58 -6.82
C PHE A 831 22.43 45.19 -6.53
N ASN A 832 23.71 45.11 -6.20
CA ASN A 832 24.36 43.86 -5.84
C ASN A 832 24.40 43.69 -4.32
N HIS A 833 23.99 42.52 -3.86
CA HIS A 833 23.87 42.16 -2.45
C HIS A 833 23.06 43.16 -1.61
N PHE A 834 21.84 43.46 -2.06
CA PHE A 834 20.88 44.21 -1.26
C PHE A 834 20.35 43.34 -0.12
N LYS A 835 21.07 43.40 1.00
CA LYS A 835 20.82 42.62 2.21
C LYS A 835 19.72 43.27 3.02
N ILE A 836 18.72 42.49 3.43
CA ILE A 836 17.62 42.93 4.30
C ILE A 836 17.49 41.95 5.46
N ASN A 837 17.57 42.46 6.69
CA ASN A 837 17.57 41.68 7.94
C ASN A 837 18.64 40.57 8.03
N HIS A 838 19.61 40.58 7.11
CA HIS A 838 20.66 39.57 6.95
C HIS A 838 21.54 39.43 8.22
N PRO A 839 21.94 38.21 8.63
CA PRO A 839 22.76 37.99 9.82
C PRO A 839 24.09 38.76 9.85
N ASP A 840 24.70 38.98 8.69
CA ASP A 840 25.95 39.76 8.55
C ASP A 840 25.80 41.26 8.80
N LEU A 841 24.57 41.77 8.94
CA LEU A 841 24.36 43.19 9.21
C LEU A 841 24.85 43.55 10.63
N PRO A 842 25.56 44.67 10.81
CA PRO A 842 25.91 45.18 12.13
C PRO A 842 24.68 45.34 13.04
N ILE A 843 24.86 45.17 14.35
CA ILE A 843 23.79 45.33 15.34
C ILE A 843 23.11 46.69 15.18
N GLY A 844 21.78 46.69 15.01
CA GLY A 844 20.97 47.89 14.77
C GLY A 844 20.69 48.19 13.30
N LYS A 845 21.41 47.55 12.35
CA LYS A 845 21.16 47.71 10.91
C LYS A 845 20.12 46.72 10.40
N HIS A 846 19.24 47.22 9.53
CA HIS A 846 18.14 46.43 8.94
C HIS A 846 18.30 46.16 7.45
N PHE A 847 19.12 46.93 6.74
CA PHE A 847 19.49 46.65 5.36
C PHE A 847 20.89 47.21 5.02
N SER A 848 21.50 46.72 3.95
CA SER A 848 22.71 47.28 3.35
C SER A 848 22.79 46.96 1.87
N LEU A 849 23.63 47.70 1.15
CA LEU A 849 23.96 47.44 -0.25
C LEU A 849 25.48 47.38 -0.40
N GLU A 850 26.01 46.34 -1.05
CA GLU A 850 27.46 46.19 -1.20
C GLU A 850 27.99 47.00 -2.39
N SER A 851 27.30 46.99 -3.53
CA SER A 851 27.68 47.80 -4.69
C SER A 851 26.49 48.06 -5.62
N THR A 852 26.67 49.05 -6.50
CA THR A 852 25.76 49.35 -7.61
C THR A 852 26.53 49.32 -8.91
N ASP A 853 25.92 48.79 -9.97
CA ASP A 853 26.50 48.78 -11.32
C ASP A 853 25.59 49.50 -12.32
N GLY A 854 26.19 50.37 -13.14
CA GLY A 854 25.54 50.98 -14.30
C GLY A 854 24.42 51.97 -13.97
N GLY A 855 23.62 52.26 -14.99
CA GLY A 855 22.45 53.14 -14.90
C GLY A 855 22.53 54.33 -15.86
N ALA A 856 21.42 54.64 -16.51
CA ALA A 856 21.24 55.86 -17.28
C ALA A 856 19.90 56.52 -16.96
N ILE A 857 19.90 57.85 -16.91
CA ILE A 857 18.66 58.65 -16.92
C ILE A 857 18.21 58.77 -18.36
N ILE A 858 16.95 58.44 -18.61
CA ILE A 858 16.30 58.54 -19.90
C ILE A 858 15.21 59.61 -19.80
N ILE A 859 15.33 60.63 -20.65
CA ILE A 859 14.27 61.59 -20.91
C ILE A 859 14.01 61.53 -22.43
N PRO A 860 12.78 61.20 -22.89
CA PRO A 860 12.47 61.10 -24.31
C PRO A 860 12.89 62.36 -25.08
N GLY A 861 13.67 62.20 -26.15
CA GLY A 861 14.18 63.30 -26.96
C GLY A 861 15.55 63.85 -26.55
N LEU A 862 16.13 63.39 -25.43
CA LEU A 862 17.48 63.74 -24.99
C LEU A 862 18.44 62.53 -25.04
N PRO A 863 19.77 62.74 -25.15
CA PRO A 863 20.76 61.68 -25.01
C PRO A 863 20.77 61.08 -23.59
N ASP A 864 20.98 59.76 -23.49
CA ASP A 864 21.10 59.05 -22.21
C ASP A 864 22.20 59.65 -21.32
N ILE A 865 21.86 59.92 -20.06
CA ILE A 865 22.81 60.45 -19.08
C ILE A 865 23.27 59.30 -18.19
N ASN A 866 24.51 58.85 -18.36
CA ASN A 866 25.08 57.79 -17.53
C ASN A 866 25.24 58.22 -16.08
N LEU A 867 24.86 57.33 -15.16
CA LEU A 867 25.05 57.48 -13.73
C LEU A 867 26.45 57.02 -13.33
N SER A 868 27.12 57.78 -12.47
CA SER A 868 28.51 57.50 -12.06
C SER A 868 28.65 56.73 -10.74
N ASP A 869 27.72 56.91 -9.80
CA ASP A 869 27.67 56.22 -8.50
C ASP A 869 26.25 56.37 -7.92
N LEU A 870 25.71 55.32 -7.28
CA LEU A 870 24.42 55.35 -6.61
C LEU A 870 24.55 54.74 -5.21
N LYS A 871 24.18 55.51 -4.19
CA LYS A 871 24.28 55.11 -2.77
C LYS A 871 22.92 55.15 -2.09
N LEU A 872 22.61 54.10 -1.32
CA LEU A 872 21.48 54.12 -0.39
C LEU A 872 21.86 54.90 0.86
N LEU A 873 21.01 55.85 1.26
CA LEU A 873 21.22 56.66 2.45
C LEU A 873 20.52 56.01 3.66
N GLU A 874 21.26 55.75 4.73
CA GLU A 874 20.73 55.25 6.01
C GLU A 874 20.74 56.40 7.05
N GLN A 875 19.56 56.85 7.48
CA GLN A 875 19.43 57.71 8.67
C GLN A 875 18.32 57.18 9.59
N GLU A 876 18.65 56.95 10.87
CA GLU A 876 17.67 56.77 11.94
C GLU A 876 17.01 58.12 12.26
N ARG A 877 15.69 58.22 12.13
CA ARG A 877 14.90 59.35 12.63
C ARG A 877 13.66 58.82 13.35
N ASP A 878 13.41 59.36 14.53
CA ASP A 878 12.25 59.03 15.35
C ASP A 878 10.99 59.71 14.79
N PHE A 879 9.96 58.92 14.48
CA PHE A 879 8.70 59.40 13.93
C PHE A 879 7.53 58.90 14.79
N ASN A 880 7.07 59.74 15.72
CA ASN A 880 5.90 59.48 16.58
C ASN A 880 5.90 58.11 17.29
N GLY A 881 7.04 57.74 17.88
CA GLY A 881 7.14 56.56 18.75
C GLY A 881 7.40 55.23 18.04
N PHE A 882 7.66 55.25 16.73
CA PHE A 882 8.23 54.12 16.01
C PHE A 882 9.49 54.57 15.26
N ASN A 883 10.62 53.93 15.59
CA ASN A 883 11.86 54.01 14.82
C ASN A 883 11.75 53.09 13.60
N LEU A 884 11.68 53.65 12.40
CA LEU A 884 11.77 52.90 11.15
C LEU A 884 12.80 53.57 10.23
N PRO A 885 13.63 52.80 9.50
CA PRO A 885 14.58 53.36 8.56
C PRO A 885 13.86 53.82 7.28
N ALA A 886 14.13 55.04 6.82
CA ALA A 886 13.67 55.54 5.52
C ALA A 886 14.69 55.14 4.44
N LEU A 887 14.22 54.60 3.30
CA LEU A 887 15.06 54.30 2.15
C LEU A 887 15.09 55.54 1.24
N GLY A 888 16.27 56.12 1.02
CA GLY A 888 16.50 57.24 0.11
C GLY A 888 17.61 56.92 -0.90
N ILE A 889 17.52 57.49 -2.09
CA ILE A 889 18.48 57.29 -3.19
C ILE A 889 19.31 58.58 -3.33
N ASP A 890 20.64 58.48 -3.26
CA ASP A 890 21.58 59.53 -3.68
C ASP A 890 22.09 59.20 -5.10
N ILE A 891 21.71 60.01 -6.08
CA ILE A 891 22.08 59.88 -7.49
C ILE A 891 23.21 60.87 -7.79
N GLN A 892 24.37 60.37 -8.22
CA GLN A 892 25.46 61.22 -8.71
C GLN A 892 25.44 61.24 -10.25
N MET A 893 25.20 62.43 -10.83
CA MET A 893 25.21 62.67 -12.27
C MET A 893 26.53 63.31 -12.70
N GLN A 894 27.14 62.79 -13.77
CA GLN A 894 28.42 63.27 -14.30
C GLN A 894 28.19 64.05 -15.60
N LEU A 895 28.23 65.38 -15.52
CA LEU A 895 28.31 66.25 -16.70
C LEU A 895 29.80 66.48 -16.97
N GLY A 896 30.27 66.51 -18.22
CA GLY A 896 31.70 66.52 -18.56
C GLY A 896 32.60 67.61 -17.91
N PHE A 897 32.04 68.54 -17.14
CA PHE A 897 32.71 69.57 -16.35
C PHE A 897 32.25 69.66 -14.86
N ALA A 898 31.28 68.85 -14.40
CA ALA A 898 30.73 68.92 -13.03
C ALA A 898 30.06 67.60 -12.58
N SER A 899 30.06 67.34 -11.26
CA SER A 899 29.25 66.28 -10.63
C SER A 899 28.10 66.90 -9.85
N ILE A 900 26.88 66.43 -10.06
CA ILE A 900 25.68 66.87 -9.33
C ILE A 900 25.16 65.69 -8.50
N GLY A 901 25.01 65.90 -7.19
CA GLY A 901 24.36 64.93 -6.31
C GLY A 901 22.90 65.26 -6.07
N VAL A 902 21.98 64.31 -6.30
CA VAL A 902 20.55 64.44 -6.03
C VAL A 902 20.13 63.39 -4.99
N GLY A 903 19.81 63.84 -3.79
CA GLY A 903 19.20 63.00 -2.76
C GLY A 903 17.67 63.10 -2.78
N VAL A 904 16.97 61.96 -2.91
CA VAL A 904 15.49 61.89 -2.84
C VAL A 904 15.06 60.98 -1.69
N TRP A 905 14.13 61.47 -0.86
CA TRP A 905 13.51 60.72 0.24
C TRP A 905 11.99 60.73 0.12
N ALA A 906 11.36 59.56 0.30
CA ALA A 906 9.89 59.41 0.25
C ALA A 906 9.33 58.80 1.55
N LYS A 907 8.07 59.11 1.87
CA LYS A 907 7.29 58.61 3.01
C LYS A 907 5.91 58.13 2.55
N LYS A 908 5.41 57.02 3.10
CA LYS A 908 4.01 56.58 2.97
C LYS A 908 3.05 57.56 3.68
N ASP A 909 2.09 58.12 2.95
CA ASP A 909 1.08 59.04 3.46
C ASP A 909 -0.02 58.27 4.18
N SER A 910 0.00 58.27 5.51
CA SER A 910 -0.91 57.50 6.37
C SER A 910 -2.40 57.84 6.20
N ALA A 911 -2.72 58.92 5.48
CA ALA A 911 -4.09 59.40 5.23
C ALA A 911 -4.68 58.95 3.88
N LYS A 912 -3.89 58.36 2.98
CA LYS A 912 -4.32 57.89 1.67
C LYS A 912 -3.89 56.43 1.49
N THR A 913 -4.76 55.58 0.99
CA THR A 913 -4.49 54.14 0.78
C THR A 913 -3.26 53.89 -0.10
N ASP A 914 -3.00 54.78 -1.07
CA ASP A 914 -1.90 54.67 -2.06
C ASP A 914 -1.07 55.96 -2.22
N GLY A 915 -1.05 56.85 -1.21
CA GLY A 915 -0.35 58.14 -1.32
C GLY A 915 1.07 58.11 -0.74
N TYR A 916 2.02 58.75 -1.42
CA TYR A 916 3.38 59.00 -0.90
C TYR A 916 3.68 60.51 -0.83
N LYS A 917 4.52 60.92 0.10
CA LYS A 917 5.02 62.29 0.27
C LYS A 917 6.54 62.31 0.19
N PHE A 918 7.10 63.14 -0.68
CA PHE A 918 8.54 63.38 -0.74
C PHE A 918 8.96 64.23 0.47
N GLY A 919 9.87 63.71 1.28
CA GLY A 919 10.24 64.27 2.58
C GLY A 919 11.37 65.31 2.52
N LYS A 920 12.21 65.25 1.49
CA LYS A 920 13.33 66.18 1.24
C LYS A 920 13.86 66.01 -0.18
N PHE A 921 14.38 67.08 -0.77
CA PHE A 921 15.20 67.06 -1.99
C PHE A 921 16.53 67.76 -1.64
N GLU A 922 17.66 67.08 -1.78
CA GLU A 922 18.99 67.68 -1.54
C GLU A 922 19.76 67.74 -2.86
N LEU A 923 20.01 68.96 -3.33
CA LEU A 923 20.88 69.23 -4.46
C LEU A 923 22.28 69.58 -3.91
N LYS A 924 23.26 68.69 -4.12
CA LYS A 924 24.68 69.00 -3.85
C LYS A 924 25.27 69.65 -5.11
N LEU A 925 25.53 70.95 -5.01
CA LEU A 925 26.15 71.76 -6.07
C LEU A 925 27.62 71.35 -6.29
N PRO A 926 28.20 71.64 -7.47
CA PRO A 926 29.55 71.22 -7.83
C PRO A 926 30.60 71.69 -6.83
N ASP A 927 31.60 70.84 -6.57
CA ASP A 927 32.83 71.28 -5.93
C ASP A 927 33.66 72.07 -6.95
N PHE A 928 33.61 73.41 -6.86
CA PHE A 928 34.38 74.31 -7.72
C PHE A 928 35.86 74.41 -7.33
N SER A 929 36.34 73.60 -6.38
CA SER A 929 37.75 73.57 -5.93
C SER A 929 38.77 73.29 -7.05
N GLY A 930 38.32 72.84 -8.23
CA GLY A 930 39.13 72.59 -9.42
C GLY A 930 39.41 73.81 -10.33
N MET A 931 38.81 74.98 -10.08
CA MET A 931 39.08 76.19 -10.85
C MET A 931 40.31 76.95 -10.29
N SER A 932 41.53 76.46 -10.57
CA SER A 932 42.76 77.12 -10.08
C SER A 932 43.18 78.32 -10.95
N PHE A 933 43.22 79.53 -10.38
CA PHE A 933 43.81 80.72 -11.01
C PHE A 933 45.11 81.08 -10.29
N LYS A 934 46.26 80.75 -10.91
CA LYS A 934 47.58 80.83 -10.27
C LYS A 934 47.93 82.24 -9.77
N CYS A 935 48.00 82.39 -8.44
CA CYS A 935 48.81 83.41 -7.77
C CYS A 935 49.94 82.72 -6.97
N ASN A 936 50.84 81.98 -7.65
CA ASN A 936 51.98 81.33 -7.01
C ASN A 936 52.93 82.37 -6.39
N CYS A 937 53.11 82.36 -5.07
CA CYS A 937 54.31 82.90 -4.43
C CYS A 937 55.48 81.94 -4.68
N GLU A 938 55.86 81.76 -5.95
CA GLU A 938 57.13 81.12 -6.28
C GLU A 938 58.26 82.10 -5.96
N THR A 939 59.28 81.61 -5.25
CA THR A 939 60.56 82.32 -5.09
C THR A 939 61.04 82.79 -6.45
N PRO A 940 61.48 84.06 -6.62
CA PRO A 940 61.85 84.58 -7.93
C PRO A 940 63.00 83.74 -8.50
N THR A 941 62.71 82.92 -9.50
CA THR A 941 63.74 82.34 -10.36
C THR A 941 64.24 83.47 -11.24
N ASN A 942 65.26 84.18 -10.77
CA ASN A 942 65.97 85.19 -11.57
C ASN A 942 66.67 84.47 -12.73
N ASN A 943 66.04 84.40 -13.91
CA ASN A 943 66.76 84.14 -15.15
C ASN A 943 67.66 85.36 -15.45
N PRO A 944 68.96 85.19 -15.75
CA PRO A 944 69.85 86.30 -16.03
C PRO A 944 69.49 86.92 -17.39
N GLY A 945 68.70 88.00 -17.36
CA GLY A 945 68.27 88.74 -18.54
C GLY A 945 66.98 89.53 -18.36
N ASP A 946 66.11 89.13 -17.42
CA ASP A 946 64.83 89.80 -17.18
C ASP A 946 64.93 90.86 -16.06
N ALA A 947 64.22 91.98 -16.23
CA ALA A 947 64.09 92.98 -15.19
C ALA A 947 63.43 92.37 -13.94
N PRO A 948 63.90 92.66 -12.72
CA PRO A 948 63.34 92.09 -11.50
C PRO A 948 61.85 92.44 -11.37
N LYS A 949 60.98 91.44 -11.44
CA LYS A 949 59.55 91.61 -11.17
C LYS A 949 59.34 91.85 -9.66
N PRO A 950 58.51 92.81 -9.24
CA PRO A 950 58.26 93.07 -7.82
C PRO A 950 57.66 91.84 -7.13
N ASN A 951 58.18 91.44 -5.96
CA ASN A 951 57.58 90.40 -5.14
C ASN A 951 56.49 91.02 -4.24
N PHE A 952 55.22 90.87 -4.66
CA PHE A 952 54.07 91.39 -3.94
C PHE A 952 53.65 90.55 -2.72
N CYS A 953 54.29 89.38 -2.46
CA CYS A 953 54.01 88.52 -1.30
C CYS A 953 54.69 88.99 -0.01
N VAL A 954 55.62 89.96 -0.07
CA VAL A 954 56.27 90.55 1.12
C VAL A 954 55.56 91.87 1.45
N ALA A 955 55.11 92.02 2.70
CA ALA A 955 54.54 93.28 3.17
C ALA A 955 55.55 94.43 2.94
N PRO A 956 55.12 95.61 2.45
CA PRO A 956 56.01 96.74 2.25
C PRO A 956 56.75 97.07 3.55
N ILE A 957 58.03 97.43 3.47
CA ILE A 957 58.77 97.92 4.65
C ILE A 957 58.13 99.26 5.07
N LEU A 958 57.47 99.26 6.24
CA LEU A 958 56.80 100.43 6.84
C LEU A 958 57.69 101.16 7.86
N THR A 959 58.92 100.71 8.06
CA THR A 959 59.89 101.31 9.00
C THR A 959 60.93 102.15 8.25
N GLY A 960 61.19 103.36 8.76
CA GLY A 960 62.06 104.37 8.13
C GLY A 960 61.31 105.56 7.52
N GLY A 961 62.04 106.61 7.13
CA GLY A 961 61.48 107.86 6.62
C GLY A 961 61.06 108.87 7.71
N THR A 962 60.67 110.07 7.29
CA THR A 962 60.18 111.14 8.18
C THR A 962 58.74 111.51 7.84
N SER A 963 57.91 111.77 8.87
CA SER A 963 56.53 112.24 8.69
C SER A 963 56.51 113.48 7.80
N THR A 964 55.64 113.47 6.78
CA THR A 964 55.51 114.54 5.79
C THR A 964 54.04 114.81 5.51
N SER A 965 53.68 116.08 5.25
CA SER A 965 52.35 116.41 4.77
C SER A 965 52.21 116.05 3.29
N ILE A 966 51.00 115.64 2.93
CA ILE A 966 50.59 115.45 1.53
C ILE A 966 50.14 116.79 0.92
N GLN A 967 50.32 116.92 -0.39
CA GLN A 967 49.99 118.07 -1.22
C GLN A 967 49.21 117.60 -2.45
N LEU A 968 48.51 118.52 -3.10
CA LEU A 968 47.77 118.24 -4.32
C LEU A 968 48.72 117.65 -5.39
N ASN A 969 48.27 116.63 -6.10
CA ASN A 969 49.02 115.86 -7.10
C ASN A 969 50.17 114.98 -6.57
N ASP A 970 50.35 114.85 -5.26
CA ASP A 970 51.31 113.88 -4.73
C ASP A 970 50.94 112.45 -5.16
N ARG A 971 51.96 111.66 -5.53
CA ARG A 971 51.85 110.21 -5.65
C ARG A 971 52.27 109.57 -4.33
N VAL A 972 51.30 108.99 -3.62
CA VAL A 972 51.48 108.29 -2.34
C VAL A 972 51.34 106.81 -2.59
N LYS A 973 52.36 106.03 -2.24
CA LYS A 973 52.26 104.57 -2.22
C LYS A 973 51.44 104.11 -1.03
N VAL A 974 50.39 103.34 -1.31
CA VAL A 974 49.46 102.75 -0.34
C VAL A 974 49.59 101.24 -0.47
N GLY A 975 50.32 100.61 0.45
CA GLY A 975 50.73 99.22 0.26
C GLY A 975 51.60 99.08 -0.98
N HIS A 976 51.18 98.19 -1.90
CA HIS A 976 51.80 98.01 -3.21
C HIS A 976 51.14 98.83 -4.33
N PHE A 977 50.08 99.58 -4.01
CA PHE A 977 49.33 100.41 -4.95
C PHE A 977 49.78 101.87 -4.88
N VAL A 978 49.41 102.67 -5.89
CA VAL A 978 49.77 104.09 -5.96
C VAL A 978 48.51 104.93 -6.02
N MET A 979 48.36 105.82 -5.05
CA MET A 979 47.32 106.83 -5.01
C MET A 979 47.88 108.17 -5.48
N ARG A 980 47.18 108.85 -6.40
CA ARG A 980 47.40 110.26 -6.73
C ARG A 980 46.40 111.12 -5.98
N VAL A 981 46.87 112.09 -5.21
CA VAL A 981 46.00 112.99 -4.43
C VAL A 981 45.40 114.06 -5.35
N GLU A 982 44.08 114.20 -5.35
CA GLU A 982 43.35 115.15 -6.22
C GLU A 982 42.61 116.24 -5.45
N GLU A 983 42.17 115.96 -4.22
CA GLU A 983 41.54 116.93 -3.34
C GLU A 983 42.09 116.77 -1.92
N LEU A 984 42.30 117.89 -1.22
CA LEU A 984 42.83 117.90 0.15
C LEU A 984 42.09 118.90 1.02
N ASN A 985 41.68 118.41 2.19
CA ASN A 985 41.20 119.21 3.31
C ASN A 985 41.85 118.70 4.60
N GLY A 986 43.06 119.21 4.90
CA GLY A 986 43.89 118.70 6.00
C GLY A 986 44.47 117.32 5.69
N ASN A 987 44.26 116.34 6.57
CA ASN A 987 44.67 114.94 6.37
C ASN A 987 43.57 114.06 5.77
N GLN A 988 42.50 114.67 5.24
CA GLN A 988 41.40 114.01 4.54
C GLN A 988 41.35 114.51 3.09
N GLY A 989 40.85 113.70 2.18
CA GLY A 989 40.81 114.08 0.78
C GLY A 989 40.31 113.00 -0.15
N LYS A 990 40.35 113.31 -1.44
CA LYS A 990 40.04 112.40 -2.54
C LYS A 990 41.26 112.20 -3.42
N GLY A 991 41.34 111.05 -4.07
CA GLY A 991 42.41 110.74 -4.99
C GLY A 991 42.02 109.67 -5.99
N LYS A 992 42.96 109.34 -6.87
CA LYS A 992 42.84 108.25 -7.84
C LYS A 992 43.81 107.14 -7.46
N MET A 993 43.30 105.93 -7.29
CA MET A 993 44.10 104.73 -7.03
C MET A 993 44.34 103.98 -8.33
N GLU A 994 45.61 103.74 -8.65
CA GLU A 994 46.01 102.90 -9.77
C GLU A 994 45.87 101.42 -9.39
N VAL A 995 45.00 100.69 -10.08
CA VAL A 995 44.78 99.24 -9.91
C VAL A 995 45.20 98.53 -11.20
N PRO A 996 46.48 98.13 -11.34
CA PRO A 996 47.05 97.74 -12.62
C PRO A 996 46.42 96.48 -13.22
N PHE A 997 46.07 95.47 -12.41
CA PHE A 997 45.45 94.24 -12.92
C PHE A 997 44.07 94.46 -13.53
N LEU A 998 43.34 95.49 -13.09
CA LEU A 998 42.08 95.88 -13.74
C LEU A 998 42.31 96.83 -14.93
N ASN A 999 43.53 97.38 -15.06
CA ASN A 999 43.84 98.50 -15.94
C ASN A 999 42.94 99.74 -15.66
N LEU A 1000 42.59 99.97 -14.39
CA LEU A 1000 41.67 101.04 -13.97
C LEU A 1000 42.31 102.03 -12.99
N LEU A 1001 41.84 103.29 -13.07
CA LEU A 1001 42.05 104.32 -12.05
C LEU A 1001 40.76 104.51 -11.26
N LEU A 1002 40.75 104.03 -10.01
CA LEU A 1002 39.58 104.07 -9.13
C LEU A 1002 39.52 105.38 -8.35
N ASP A 1003 38.33 105.95 -8.21
CA ASP A 1003 38.09 107.04 -7.27
C ASP A 1003 38.20 106.53 -5.84
N VAL A 1004 39.03 107.18 -5.03
CA VAL A 1004 39.23 106.82 -3.62
C VAL A 1004 39.09 108.01 -2.69
N GLU A 1005 38.56 107.75 -1.51
CA GLU A 1005 38.49 108.67 -0.39
C GLU A 1005 39.41 108.19 0.72
N PHE A 1006 40.06 109.15 1.39
CA PHE A 1006 40.94 108.85 2.51
C PHE A 1006 40.73 109.85 3.63
N ASN A 1007 40.86 109.37 4.87
CA ASN A 1007 40.61 110.16 6.06
C ASN A 1007 41.72 109.94 7.11
N ASN A 1008 42.32 111.04 7.58
CA ASN A 1008 43.32 111.08 8.64
C ASN A 1008 44.55 110.19 8.38
N ILE A 1009 45.02 110.15 7.13
CA ILE A 1009 46.17 109.33 6.75
C ILE A 1009 47.50 109.90 7.25
N GLN A 1010 48.44 109.02 7.57
CA GLN A 1010 49.81 109.35 7.99
C GLN A 1010 50.80 108.89 6.92
N VAL A 1011 51.57 109.83 6.37
CA VAL A 1011 52.49 109.58 5.26
C VAL A 1011 53.92 109.92 5.66
N HIS A 1012 54.86 109.03 5.35
CA HIS A 1012 56.29 109.29 5.51
C HIS A 1012 56.96 109.49 4.15
N LYS A 1013 57.94 110.40 4.10
CA LYS A 1013 58.87 110.50 2.98
C LYS A 1013 60.05 109.56 3.24
N MET A 1014 60.21 108.56 2.37
CA MET A 1014 61.28 107.58 2.43
C MET A 1014 62.61 108.17 1.92
N ALA A 1015 63.73 107.50 2.20
CA ALA A 1015 65.08 107.96 1.81
C ALA A 1015 65.25 108.13 0.28
N ASN A 1016 64.50 107.36 -0.52
CA ASN A 1016 64.47 107.45 -1.98
C ASN A 1016 63.53 108.58 -2.50
N GLY A 1017 62.94 109.39 -1.61
CA GLY A 1017 62.00 110.46 -1.94
C GLY A 1017 60.54 110.04 -2.09
N GLU A 1018 60.24 108.74 -2.04
CA GLU A 1018 58.89 108.16 -2.18
C GLU A 1018 58.03 108.50 -0.96
N LYS A 1019 56.78 108.93 -1.17
CA LYS A 1019 55.79 109.14 -0.10
C LYS A 1019 55.02 107.84 0.11
N ARG A 1020 55.03 107.30 1.34
CA ARG A 1020 54.35 106.04 1.70
C ARG A 1020 53.37 106.22 2.84
N LEU A 1021 52.20 105.60 2.70
CA LEU A 1021 51.24 105.47 3.79
C LEU A 1021 51.82 104.57 4.89
N ILE A 1022 51.82 105.06 6.12
CA ILE A 1022 52.26 104.31 7.30
C ILE A 1022 51.06 103.87 8.15
N SER A 1023 50.01 104.69 8.22
CA SER A 1023 48.79 104.41 8.95
C SER A 1023 47.61 105.18 8.38
N GLY A 1024 46.40 104.66 8.55
CA GLY A 1024 45.18 105.13 7.91
C GLY A 1024 44.70 104.17 6.82
N VAL A 1025 43.51 104.46 6.29
CA VAL A 1025 42.83 103.62 5.29
C VAL A 1025 42.44 104.50 4.10
N VAL A 1026 42.54 103.92 2.91
CA VAL A 1026 42.04 104.49 1.67
C VAL A 1026 40.95 103.57 1.13
N LEU A 1027 39.77 104.10 0.87
CA LEU A 1027 38.59 103.34 0.44
C LEU A 1027 38.16 103.77 -0.95
N THR A 1028 37.61 102.84 -1.74
CA THR A 1028 36.94 103.20 -3.00
C THR A 1028 35.71 104.05 -2.74
N SER A 1029 35.52 105.06 -3.59
CA SER A 1029 34.41 106.00 -3.51
C SER A 1029 33.12 105.35 -4.00
N PRO A 1030 31.98 105.58 -3.31
CA PRO A 1030 30.68 105.15 -3.78
C PRO A 1030 30.30 105.84 -5.08
N ASN A 1031 29.63 105.12 -5.98
CA ASN A 1031 29.04 105.72 -7.16
C ASN A 1031 27.72 106.43 -6.83
N ALA A 1032 27.68 107.75 -7.06
CA ALA A 1032 26.49 108.56 -6.78
C ALA A 1032 25.30 108.18 -7.68
N SER A 1033 25.52 107.65 -8.89
CA SER A 1033 24.43 107.21 -9.78
C SER A 1033 23.72 105.94 -9.26
N LEU A 1034 24.41 105.13 -8.46
CA LEU A 1034 23.90 103.92 -7.82
C LEU A 1034 23.38 104.19 -6.40
N GLY A 1035 22.93 105.42 -6.11
CA GLY A 1035 22.42 105.81 -4.80
C GLY A 1035 23.48 105.92 -3.70
N GLY A 1036 24.77 105.98 -4.07
CA GLY A 1036 25.87 106.03 -3.10
C GLY A 1036 26.16 104.69 -2.43
N PHE A 1037 25.74 103.58 -3.06
CA PHE A 1037 25.97 102.23 -2.56
C PHE A 1037 27.48 101.93 -2.43
N ASN A 1038 27.89 101.48 -1.24
CA ASN A 1038 29.24 100.99 -0.97
C ASN A 1038 29.15 99.88 0.06
N VAL A 1039 29.95 98.84 -0.13
CA VAL A 1039 29.98 97.72 0.82
C VAL A 1039 31.18 97.86 1.73
N GLU A 1040 30.95 97.74 3.04
CA GLU A 1040 32.05 97.71 4.00
C GLU A 1040 32.93 96.48 3.73
N VAL A 1041 34.20 96.72 3.44
CA VAL A 1041 35.17 95.66 3.16
C VAL A 1041 35.70 95.12 4.48
N SER A 1042 35.30 93.90 4.80
CA SER A 1042 35.66 93.17 6.01
C SER A 1042 37.18 93.03 6.18
N GLU A 1043 37.61 92.92 7.44
CA GLU A 1043 39.01 92.60 7.76
C GLU A 1043 39.35 91.10 7.70
N THR A 1044 38.35 90.25 7.51
CA THR A 1044 38.52 88.80 7.38
C THR A 1044 37.69 88.29 6.22
N GLU A 1045 38.23 87.31 5.51
CA GLU A 1045 37.49 86.60 4.45
C GLU A 1045 36.27 85.90 5.07
N GLY A 1046 35.09 86.14 4.50
CA GLY A 1046 33.86 85.58 5.05
C GLY A 1046 32.58 85.98 4.30
N PRO A 1047 31.44 85.37 4.67
CA PRO A 1047 30.15 85.63 4.06
C PRO A 1047 29.76 87.11 4.16
N MET A 1048 29.07 87.58 3.13
CA MET A 1048 28.55 88.93 3.06
C MET A 1048 27.02 88.88 2.96
N ASP A 1049 26.35 89.57 3.87
CA ASP A 1049 24.90 89.77 3.81
C ASP A 1049 24.57 90.85 2.77
N LEU A 1050 23.86 90.44 1.72
CA LEU A 1050 23.40 91.33 0.64
C LEU A 1050 21.88 91.38 0.56
N SER A 1051 21.17 90.99 1.63
CA SER A 1051 19.71 90.97 1.66
C SER A 1051 19.09 92.35 1.41
N ALA A 1052 19.78 93.43 1.79
CA ALA A 1052 19.35 94.80 1.56
C ALA A 1052 19.57 95.30 0.11
N LEU A 1053 20.33 94.58 -0.73
CA LEU A 1053 20.61 94.96 -2.11
C LEU A 1053 19.56 94.35 -3.05
N SER A 1054 18.76 95.20 -3.69
CA SER A 1054 17.85 94.77 -4.76
C SER A 1054 18.58 94.78 -6.09
N VAL A 1055 18.81 93.59 -6.65
CA VAL A 1055 19.42 93.39 -7.98
C VAL A 1055 18.29 93.24 -8.98
N THR A 1056 18.11 94.25 -9.85
CA THR A 1056 17.14 94.27 -10.94
C THR A 1056 17.87 94.26 -12.29
N SER A 1057 17.16 93.97 -13.38
CA SER A 1057 17.70 94.11 -14.74
C SER A 1057 18.23 95.53 -15.00
N GLU A 1058 17.53 96.57 -14.53
CA GLU A 1058 18.01 97.96 -14.59
C GLU A 1058 19.32 98.20 -13.80
N PHE A 1059 19.48 97.54 -12.65
CA PHE A 1059 20.70 97.62 -11.84
C PHE A 1059 21.87 96.92 -12.55
N MET A 1060 21.62 95.77 -13.18
CA MET A 1060 22.63 95.05 -13.98
C MET A 1060 23.05 95.86 -15.21
N ASP A 1061 22.09 96.41 -15.97
CA ASP A 1061 22.36 97.26 -17.13
C ASP A 1061 23.20 98.50 -16.75
N GLN A 1062 22.96 99.10 -15.58
CA GLN A 1062 23.77 100.22 -15.10
C GLN A 1062 25.22 99.80 -14.78
N MET A 1063 25.45 98.60 -14.25
CA MET A 1063 26.79 98.08 -13.96
C MET A 1063 27.56 97.69 -15.21
N ASP A 1064 26.88 97.14 -16.22
CA ASP A 1064 27.50 96.78 -17.50
C ASP A 1064 27.83 98.03 -18.33
N ASN A 1065 26.95 99.04 -18.32
CA ASN A 1065 27.28 100.34 -18.93
C ASN A 1065 28.52 100.98 -18.28
N LEU A 1066 28.64 100.92 -16.94
CA LEU A 1066 29.81 101.44 -16.23
C LEU A 1066 31.09 100.69 -16.63
N SER A 1067 31.04 99.38 -16.82
CA SER A 1067 32.22 98.56 -17.16
C SER A 1067 32.74 98.80 -18.59
N SER A 1068 31.87 99.28 -19.49
CA SER A 1068 32.13 99.50 -20.92
C SER A 1068 32.79 100.85 -21.29
N GLU A 1069 32.85 101.84 -20.39
CA GLU A 1069 33.46 103.15 -20.69
C GLU A 1069 35.00 103.08 -20.77
N GLU A 1070 35.58 103.16 -21.98
CA GLU A 1070 37.03 103.26 -22.16
C GLU A 1070 37.60 104.58 -21.59
N GLY A 1071 38.46 104.47 -20.59
CA GLY A 1071 39.22 105.61 -20.02
C GLY A 1071 38.43 106.50 -19.05
N GLY A 1072 37.21 106.12 -18.67
CA GLY A 1072 36.40 106.74 -17.62
C GLY A 1072 36.89 106.36 -16.21
N PHE A 1073 36.70 107.25 -15.24
CA PHE A 1073 37.10 107.04 -13.86
C PHE A 1073 36.03 106.23 -13.09
N PHE A 1074 36.43 105.16 -12.41
CA PHE A 1074 35.46 104.24 -11.80
C PHE A 1074 35.23 104.55 -10.32
N SER A 1075 34.00 104.89 -9.97
CA SER A 1075 33.44 104.67 -8.64
C SER A 1075 32.79 103.29 -8.54
N MET A 1076 32.87 102.63 -7.39
CA MET A 1076 32.33 101.29 -7.16
C MET A 1076 30.82 101.33 -6.87
N PRO A 1077 30.05 100.24 -7.12
CA PRO A 1077 30.43 98.95 -7.71
C PRO A 1077 30.40 98.92 -9.25
N PHE A 1078 30.99 97.90 -9.87
CA PHE A 1078 30.88 97.60 -11.31
C PHE A 1078 31.05 96.11 -11.63
N SER A 1079 30.46 95.67 -12.75
CA SER A 1079 30.60 94.32 -13.30
C SER A 1079 31.94 94.16 -14.01
N ILE A 1080 32.58 93.00 -13.88
CA ILE A 1080 33.76 92.63 -14.68
C ILE A 1080 33.52 91.42 -15.58
N SER A 1081 32.29 90.89 -15.64
CA SER A 1081 31.93 89.65 -16.33
C SER A 1081 32.46 89.57 -17.75
N GLU A 1082 32.24 90.61 -18.57
CA GLU A 1082 32.70 90.67 -19.96
C GLU A 1082 34.24 90.76 -20.09
N LYS A 1083 34.92 91.31 -19.07
CA LYS A 1083 36.38 91.43 -19.03
C LYS A 1083 37.07 90.20 -18.40
N MET A 1084 36.32 89.28 -17.80
CA MET A 1084 36.93 88.10 -17.15
C MET A 1084 37.66 87.20 -18.16
N ASP A 1085 37.16 87.10 -19.38
CA ASP A 1085 37.81 86.31 -20.44
C ASP A 1085 39.11 86.99 -20.90
N GLU A 1086 39.07 88.31 -21.12
CA GLU A 1086 40.25 89.09 -21.53
C GLU A 1086 41.34 89.14 -20.44
N MET A 1087 40.94 89.23 -19.17
CA MET A 1087 41.84 89.45 -18.04
C MET A 1087 42.40 88.14 -17.47
N PHE A 1088 41.60 87.08 -17.50
CA PHE A 1088 41.93 85.81 -16.81
C PHE A 1088 41.76 84.57 -17.70
N GLY A 1089 41.29 84.70 -18.95
CA GLY A 1089 41.07 83.57 -19.87
C GLY A 1089 39.86 82.70 -19.51
N VAL A 1090 38.84 83.30 -18.88
CA VAL A 1090 37.64 82.62 -18.38
C VAL A 1090 36.38 83.32 -18.88
N ALA A 1091 35.59 82.62 -19.69
CA ALA A 1091 34.22 83.03 -19.99
C ALA A 1091 33.26 82.56 -18.89
N LEU A 1092 32.50 83.48 -18.30
CA LEU A 1092 31.38 83.11 -17.44
C LEU A 1092 30.23 82.55 -18.28
N PRO A 1093 29.45 81.59 -17.76
CA PRO A 1093 28.25 81.11 -18.45
C PRO A 1093 27.20 82.21 -18.61
N GLU A 1094 26.34 82.06 -19.61
CA GLU A 1094 25.22 82.99 -19.85
C GLU A 1094 24.33 83.11 -18.60
N GLY A 1095 24.06 84.34 -18.17
CA GLY A 1095 23.27 84.64 -16.97
C GLY A 1095 24.06 84.72 -15.66
N PHE A 1096 25.38 84.53 -15.66
CA PHE A 1096 26.23 84.78 -14.49
C PHE A 1096 26.98 86.11 -14.59
N ASP A 1097 27.03 86.85 -13.47
CA ASP A 1097 27.78 88.10 -13.40
C ASP A 1097 28.66 88.23 -12.17
N PHE A 1098 29.91 88.67 -12.35
CA PHE A 1098 30.87 88.91 -11.28
C PHE A 1098 31.09 90.41 -11.06
N ILE A 1099 30.70 90.90 -9.89
CA ILE A 1099 30.62 92.31 -9.54
C ILE A 1099 31.60 92.64 -8.43
N LEU A 1100 32.41 93.69 -8.63
CA LEU A 1100 33.28 94.24 -7.60
C LEU A 1100 32.50 95.27 -6.78
N LEU A 1101 32.40 95.06 -5.48
CA LEU A 1101 31.54 95.85 -4.59
C LEU A 1101 32.29 96.99 -3.88
N GLY A 1102 33.58 96.82 -3.62
CA GLY A 1102 34.39 97.84 -2.96
C GLY A 1102 35.78 97.34 -2.58
N MET A 1103 36.75 98.25 -2.46
CA MET A 1103 38.12 97.93 -2.05
C MET A 1103 38.59 98.80 -0.88
N LYS A 1104 39.34 98.18 0.03
CA LYS A 1104 39.98 98.80 1.20
C LYS A 1104 41.49 98.64 1.10
N PHE A 1105 42.21 99.75 1.05
CA PHE A 1105 43.66 99.79 0.97
C PHE A 1105 44.26 100.31 2.27
N GLU A 1106 45.20 99.55 2.82
CA GLU A 1106 45.91 99.86 4.06
C GLU A 1106 47.41 99.89 3.79
N ALA A 1107 48.21 100.35 4.76
CA ALA A 1107 49.66 100.45 4.61
C ALA A 1107 50.34 99.10 4.26
N GLY A 1108 49.80 97.98 4.75
CA GLY A 1108 50.40 96.65 4.59
C GLY A 1108 49.65 95.66 3.69
N ARG A 1109 48.39 95.94 3.32
CA ARG A 1109 47.51 95.01 2.60
C ARG A 1109 46.38 95.77 1.88
N ALA A 1110 45.76 95.13 0.91
CA ALA A 1110 44.56 95.63 0.25
C ALA A 1110 43.52 94.51 0.18
N ARG A 1111 42.24 94.87 0.29
CA ARG A 1111 41.13 93.91 0.29
C ARG A 1111 40.00 94.32 -0.63
N LEU A 1112 39.25 93.32 -1.07
CA LEU A 1112 38.12 93.42 -1.98
C LEU A 1112 36.89 92.70 -1.42
N SER A 1113 35.73 93.31 -1.67
CA SER A 1113 34.42 92.68 -1.59
C SER A 1113 33.88 92.44 -2.99
N SER A 1114 33.30 91.27 -3.25
CA SER A 1114 32.69 90.93 -4.53
C SER A 1114 31.37 90.17 -4.37
N MET A 1115 30.57 90.18 -5.42
CA MET A 1115 29.34 89.40 -5.55
C MET A 1115 29.35 88.64 -6.87
N LEU A 1116 28.90 87.39 -6.84
CA LEU A 1116 28.52 86.62 -8.03
C LEU A 1116 26.99 86.57 -8.06
N THR A 1117 26.40 86.88 -9.21
CA THR A 1117 24.95 86.75 -9.41
C THR A 1117 24.62 85.71 -10.46
N LEU A 1118 23.46 85.08 -10.31
CA LEU A 1118 22.86 84.19 -11.30
C LEU A 1118 21.46 84.67 -11.64
N LYS A 1119 21.24 85.01 -12.90
CA LYS A 1119 19.93 85.37 -13.45
C LYS A 1119 18.99 84.16 -13.43
N LEU A 1120 17.85 84.34 -12.80
CA LEU A 1120 16.73 83.41 -12.75
C LEU A 1120 15.60 83.89 -13.67
N PRO A 1121 14.63 83.02 -14.02
CA PRO A 1121 13.42 83.44 -14.73
C PRO A 1121 12.65 84.57 -14.00
N GLY A 1122 12.07 85.50 -14.78
CA GLY A 1122 11.28 86.61 -14.26
C GLY A 1122 12.07 87.82 -13.72
N ASP A 1123 13.30 88.05 -14.20
CA ASP A 1123 14.21 89.11 -13.75
C ASP A 1123 14.61 89.02 -12.25
N ASN A 1124 14.59 87.82 -11.69
CA ASN A 1124 15.11 87.55 -10.34
C ASN A 1124 16.59 87.15 -10.39
N TYR A 1125 17.34 87.43 -9.33
CA TYR A 1125 18.78 87.12 -9.26
C TYR A 1125 19.12 86.45 -7.94
N MET A 1126 19.81 85.31 -7.99
CA MET A 1126 20.48 84.76 -6.80
C MET A 1126 21.80 85.48 -6.59
N LYS A 1127 22.09 85.85 -5.33
CA LYS A 1127 23.28 86.60 -4.94
C LYS A 1127 24.20 85.74 -4.07
N PHE A 1128 25.46 85.65 -4.46
CA PHE A 1128 26.51 85.04 -3.68
C PHE A 1128 27.53 86.12 -3.31
N GLY A 1129 27.81 86.30 -2.02
CA GLY A 1129 28.57 87.43 -1.50
C GLY A 1129 29.83 86.99 -0.75
N LEU A 1130 30.92 87.72 -0.96
CA LEU A 1130 32.19 87.50 -0.27
C LEU A 1130 32.88 88.83 0.05
N SER A 1131 33.31 89.00 1.30
CA SER A 1131 34.08 90.16 1.74
C SER A 1131 35.46 89.77 2.22
N GLY A 1132 36.40 90.71 2.17
CA GLY A 1132 37.70 90.61 2.85
C GLY A 1132 38.80 89.90 2.07
N MET A 1133 38.58 89.59 0.78
CA MET A 1133 39.57 88.93 -0.09
C MET A 1133 40.82 89.78 -0.26
N ASN A 1134 42.01 89.20 -0.11
CA ASN A 1134 43.25 89.95 -0.32
C ASN A 1134 43.54 90.21 -1.81
N ILE A 1135 43.90 91.45 -2.14
CA ILE A 1135 44.24 91.87 -3.52
C ILE A 1135 45.66 92.45 -3.62
N ARG A 1136 46.23 92.35 -4.81
CA ARG A 1136 47.59 92.80 -5.18
C ARG A 1136 47.55 93.55 -6.52
N PRO A 1137 48.59 94.31 -6.88
CA PRO A 1137 48.62 95.02 -8.16
C PRO A 1137 48.54 94.11 -9.39
N ASP A 1138 48.86 92.82 -9.26
CA ASP A 1138 48.83 91.80 -10.30
C ASP A 1138 47.58 90.90 -10.29
N GLY A 1139 46.65 91.09 -9.33
CA GLY A 1139 45.40 90.33 -9.26
C GLY A 1139 44.95 90.07 -7.82
N PHE A 1140 44.01 89.15 -7.64
CA PHE A 1140 43.53 88.68 -6.34
C PHE A 1140 43.60 87.16 -6.26
N ASN A 1141 43.74 86.60 -5.05
CA ASN A 1141 43.86 85.16 -4.84
C ASN A 1141 42.45 84.54 -4.76
N LEU A 1142 42.18 83.50 -5.56
CA LEU A 1142 40.91 82.74 -5.54
C LEU A 1142 41.06 81.30 -5.03
N ASP A 1143 42.28 80.88 -4.64
CA ASP A 1143 42.52 79.53 -4.14
C ASP A 1143 41.80 79.28 -2.81
N GLY A 1144 40.96 78.24 -2.79
CA GLY A 1144 40.23 77.82 -1.58
C GLY A 1144 39.10 78.76 -1.16
N ILE A 1145 38.67 79.66 -2.05
CA ILE A 1145 37.59 80.59 -1.76
C ILE A 1145 36.24 79.89 -1.70
N GLN A 1146 35.52 80.12 -0.61
CA GLN A 1146 34.11 79.76 -0.44
C GLN A 1146 33.28 81.02 -0.64
N ILE A 1147 32.39 81.01 -1.64
CA ILE A 1147 31.40 82.08 -1.84
C ILE A 1147 30.10 81.61 -1.20
N TYR A 1148 29.49 82.47 -0.39
CA TYR A 1148 28.32 82.13 0.42
C TYR A 1148 27.07 82.70 -0.21
N LEU A 1149 25.95 82.00 -0.09
CA LEU A 1149 24.65 82.57 -0.41
C LEU A 1149 24.42 83.81 0.48
N ALA A 1150 24.18 84.95 -0.15
CA ALA A 1150 24.18 86.24 0.54
C ALA A 1150 22.86 86.57 1.25
N GLU A 1151 21.81 85.78 0.98
CA GLU A 1151 20.48 85.87 1.61
C GLU A 1151 19.76 84.52 1.56
N ASP A 1152 18.83 84.26 2.47
CA ASP A 1152 18.00 83.06 2.39
C ASP A 1152 17.11 83.09 1.14
N PHE A 1153 17.24 82.10 0.25
CA PHE A 1153 16.41 81.98 -0.94
C PHE A 1153 15.27 80.98 -0.71
N THR A 1154 14.02 81.45 -0.82
CA THR A 1154 12.84 80.60 -0.67
C THR A 1154 12.22 80.34 -2.04
N ILE A 1155 12.29 79.09 -2.50
CA ILE A 1155 11.54 78.64 -3.68
C ILE A 1155 10.07 78.52 -3.24
N GLN A 1156 9.21 79.44 -3.67
CA GLN A 1156 7.77 79.28 -3.50
C GLN A 1156 7.22 78.51 -4.71
N ASN A 1157 6.42 77.49 -4.39
CA ASN A 1157 5.83 76.49 -5.30
C ASN A 1157 5.41 77.01 -6.67
#